data_AF-A0A8B9D903-F1
#
_entry.id   AF-A0A8B9D903-F1
#
_cell.length_a   1.000
_cell.length_b   1.000
_cell.length_c   1.000
_cell.angle_alpha   90.00
_cell.angle_beta   90.00
_cell.angle_gamma   90.00
#
_symmetry.space_group_name_H-M   'P 1'
#
loop_
_entity.id
_entity.type
_entity.pdbx_description
1 polymer ?
#
loop_
_entity_poly.entity_id
_entity_poly.type
_entity_poly.pdbx_seq_one_letter_code
_entity_poly.pdbx_strand_id
1 'polypeptide(L)'
;MAGDGELNRVIRDLQKTIGELNRGYREQNLPVTDGSRELHSLCAQLEFLLQFDLKEKKSFFGQRKDYWDFLCQGLARRRQEHEGVRFVTSLDKLKTPVGRGRAFLRYCLVHRQLAESLQLCLLDPESLSEWYYARSPFLSPQRRAEILGSLYELDGVTFQLALRRADLDTAWPMFSETLVRPSMAKTAPQRSDSSPGAHGCADATSQPIAAPRRAPAQPSPPTSASPRAGGEEEEEDVEGEEDVEVEEDVEGEEDVEGELDMEEDEKEDHDDEKEEDEKEEEEEEEKEEEEDENEEEEDIPSAMEVSQPGTNGDPIPSPPPGTGLMAGSLPGTEASPLVSRLRAELCRQEEAARALAARLAREERRHRQREESSARQARLREREAEALRETNVFLSRALAEAGGPQALARAQEEARRWREVAEERGARLAEALGEAAALASRLQDCQATLEAGGRTDTPKDAGTPAEVAALEEVLRRALELARGPQDPAMDGQGEGDPGTAADMAMRLAALATAAQEEARQSQRQLQAQREEVAQLQEQLGRARQDGERWAAALQRAQREALEREATRGAEQARQQELIRDMKGRLLELLREKDALWQKTEGIDAPAPSPAPRDAGLCARCHKDFRLLSRRYCCRNKPEAVEVTFADFDGVLYHISNPNGDKTKVMVSISLKFYKELQEHGADEVLKKVYGNYLVNPESGYNVSLLYDLENLPADKDAIVHQAGMLKRNCFASVFEKYFKFQEEGKEGEKRAVIHYRDDETMYVEAKKDRVTVVFSTVFKDDDDVVIGKVFMQEFKEGRRASHTAPQVLFSHREPPLELKDTDAAVGDNIGYITFVLFPRHTNAAARDNTINLIHTFRDYLHYHIKCSKAYIHTRMRAKTSDFLKVLNRARPDAEKKEMKTITGKTFTTR
;
A
#
# COMPACT_ATOMS: atom_id res chain seq x y z
N MET A 1 -28.70 -0.61 1.65
CA MET A 1 -29.64 -0.47 0.51
C MET A 1 -29.63 0.91 -0.19
N ALA A 2 -28.90 1.93 0.29
CA ALA A 2 -28.96 3.27 -0.34
C ALA A 2 -28.43 3.36 -1.79
N GLY A 3 -27.34 2.65 -2.13
CA GLY A 3 -26.67 2.79 -3.43
C GLY A 3 -27.41 2.18 -4.63
N ASP A 4 -28.37 1.28 -4.42
CA ASP A 4 -29.15 0.68 -5.52
C ASP A 4 -30.18 1.68 -6.07
N GLY A 5 -30.69 2.60 -5.24
CA GLY A 5 -31.58 3.68 -5.68
C GLY A 5 -30.89 4.71 -6.59
N GLU A 6 -29.62 5.00 -6.31
CA GLU A 6 -28.76 5.90 -7.12
C GLU A 6 -28.39 5.24 -8.45
N LEU A 7 -27.96 3.97 -8.44
CA LEU A 7 -27.68 3.20 -9.65
C LEU A 7 -28.90 3.09 -10.58
N ASN A 8 -30.07 2.74 -10.02
CA ASN A 8 -31.34 2.73 -10.74
C ASN A 8 -31.70 4.09 -11.35
N ARG A 9 -31.29 5.19 -10.71
CA ARG A 9 -31.51 6.54 -11.25
C ARG A 9 -30.60 6.82 -12.43
N VAL A 10 -29.29 6.54 -12.32
CA VAL A 10 -28.34 6.78 -13.42
C VAL A 10 -28.70 5.97 -14.67
N ILE A 11 -29.15 4.72 -14.53
CA ILE A 11 -29.61 3.89 -15.66
C ILE A 11 -30.83 4.53 -16.37
N ARG A 12 -31.81 5.04 -15.62
CA ARG A 12 -32.97 5.76 -16.20
C ARG A 12 -32.59 7.11 -16.81
N ASP A 13 -31.67 7.84 -16.18
CA ASP A 13 -31.19 9.12 -16.67
C ASP A 13 -30.39 8.91 -17.99
N LEU A 14 -29.61 7.82 -18.09
CA LEU A 14 -28.95 7.37 -19.33
C LEU A 14 -29.96 7.08 -20.44
N GLN A 15 -30.97 6.24 -20.16
CA GLN A 15 -32.06 5.92 -21.10
C GLN A 15 -32.77 7.17 -21.61
N LYS A 16 -33.06 8.11 -20.71
CA LYS A 16 -33.69 9.39 -21.05
C LYS A 16 -32.79 10.23 -21.97
N THR A 17 -31.51 10.35 -21.65
CA THR A 17 -30.53 11.10 -22.44
C THR A 17 -30.32 10.49 -23.83
N ILE A 18 -30.27 9.16 -23.95
CA ILE A 18 -30.23 8.44 -25.24
C ILE A 18 -31.48 8.75 -26.07
N GLY A 19 -32.68 8.71 -25.47
CA GLY A 19 -33.93 9.06 -26.13
C GLY A 19 -34.03 10.54 -26.53
N GLU A 20 -33.36 11.44 -25.79
CA GLU A 20 -33.22 12.87 -26.12
C GLU A 20 -32.28 13.08 -27.31
N LEU A 21 -31.12 12.41 -27.35
CA LEU A 21 -30.19 12.42 -28.50
C LEU A 21 -30.86 11.88 -29.77
N ASN A 22 -31.53 10.72 -29.67
CA ASN A 22 -32.22 10.11 -30.80
C ASN A 22 -33.35 10.99 -31.35
N ARG A 23 -34.13 11.63 -30.46
CA ARG A 23 -35.18 12.56 -30.87
C ARG A 23 -34.60 13.81 -31.53
N GLY A 24 -33.59 14.44 -30.91
CA GLY A 24 -32.92 15.61 -31.46
C GLY A 24 -32.32 15.36 -32.84
N TYR A 25 -31.66 14.21 -33.02
CA TYR A 25 -31.12 13.78 -34.31
C TYR A 25 -32.22 13.59 -35.38
N ARG A 26 -33.33 12.92 -35.05
CA ARG A 26 -34.47 12.71 -35.98
C ARG A 26 -35.20 14.01 -36.33
N GLU A 27 -35.31 14.95 -35.40
CA GLU A 27 -35.99 16.24 -35.60
C GLU A 27 -35.12 17.22 -36.43
N GLN A 28 -33.81 17.24 -36.19
CA GLN A 28 -32.90 18.23 -36.77
C GLN A 28 -32.13 17.72 -38.02
N ASN A 29 -31.95 16.40 -38.15
CA ASN A 29 -31.11 15.75 -39.18
C ASN A 29 -29.66 16.31 -39.24
N LEU A 30 -29.13 16.75 -38.09
CA LEU A 30 -27.75 17.22 -37.95
C LEU A 30 -26.98 16.27 -37.02
N PRO A 31 -25.69 16.00 -37.29
CA PRO A 31 -24.88 15.15 -36.42
C PRO A 31 -24.71 15.77 -35.02
N VAL A 32 -24.64 14.92 -34.01
CA VAL A 32 -24.36 15.32 -32.64
C VAL A 32 -22.88 15.71 -32.55
N THR A 33 -22.60 16.91 -32.06
CA THR A 33 -21.24 17.45 -31.93
C THR A 33 -20.86 17.66 -30.47
N ASP A 34 -19.60 17.99 -30.22
CA ASP A 34 -19.08 18.35 -28.89
C ASP A 34 -19.84 19.51 -28.20
N GLY A 35 -20.65 20.27 -28.95
CA GLY A 35 -21.56 21.29 -28.42
C GLY A 35 -22.86 20.76 -27.77
N SER A 36 -23.13 19.45 -27.77
CA SER A 36 -24.38 18.88 -27.21
C SER A 36 -24.31 18.64 -25.71
N ARG A 37 -25.28 19.20 -24.98
CA ARG A 37 -25.47 18.98 -23.54
C ARG A 37 -25.83 17.53 -23.22
N GLU A 38 -26.56 16.90 -24.12
CA GLU A 38 -27.03 15.54 -24.03
C GLU A 38 -25.87 14.56 -24.24
N LEU A 39 -24.93 14.85 -25.16
CA LEU A 39 -23.69 14.10 -25.33
C LEU A 39 -22.83 14.10 -24.06
N HIS A 40 -22.59 15.27 -23.46
CA HIS A 40 -21.81 15.36 -22.21
C HIS A 40 -22.50 14.58 -21.07
N SER A 41 -23.84 14.64 -21.00
CA SER A 41 -24.62 13.90 -20.01
C SER A 41 -24.49 12.38 -20.22
N LEU A 42 -24.62 11.91 -21.47
CA LEU A 42 -24.45 10.51 -21.86
C LEU A 42 -23.07 9.97 -21.44
N CYS A 43 -22.02 10.71 -21.81
CA CYS A 43 -20.63 10.31 -21.56
C CYS A 43 -20.32 10.20 -20.06
N ALA A 44 -20.77 11.18 -19.26
CA ALA A 44 -20.60 11.16 -17.81
C ALA A 44 -21.42 10.05 -17.12
N GLN A 45 -22.66 9.79 -17.58
CA GLN A 45 -23.49 8.69 -17.08
C GLN A 45 -22.85 7.31 -17.39
N LEU A 46 -22.30 7.14 -18.58
CA LEU A 46 -21.68 5.88 -19.00
C LEU A 46 -20.35 5.62 -18.30
N GLU A 47 -19.50 6.64 -18.17
CA GLU A 47 -18.26 6.57 -17.37
C GLU A 47 -18.57 6.20 -15.91
N PHE A 48 -19.58 6.83 -15.30
CA PHE A 48 -20.01 6.47 -13.94
C PHE A 48 -20.43 5.00 -13.83
N LEU A 49 -21.20 4.48 -14.78
CA LEU A 49 -21.63 3.08 -14.77
C LEU A 49 -20.44 2.12 -14.93
N LEU A 50 -19.46 2.46 -15.79
CA LEU A 50 -18.22 1.71 -16.00
C LEU A 50 -17.28 1.73 -14.79
N GLN A 51 -17.33 2.76 -13.95
CA GLN A 51 -16.55 2.82 -12.70
C GLN A 51 -17.30 2.27 -11.47
N PHE A 52 -18.61 2.04 -11.57
CA PHE A 52 -19.43 1.68 -10.41
C PHE A 52 -19.14 0.25 -9.91
N ASP A 53 -18.69 0.16 -8.66
CA ASP A 53 -18.28 -1.10 -8.00
C ASP A 53 -17.09 -1.79 -8.71
N LEU A 54 -16.27 -1.05 -9.48
CA LEU A 54 -15.01 -1.54 -10.05
C LEU A 54 -14.01 -1.86 -8.92
N LYS A 55 -13.31 -2.99 -9.03
CA LYS A 55 -12.28 -3.43 -8.08
C LYS A 55 -11.01 -2.60 -8.23
N GLU A 56 -10.38 -2.23 -7.12
CA GLU A 56 -9.09 -1.53 -7.15
C GLU A 56 -7.97 -2.50 -7.55
N LYS A 57 -7.58 -2.45 -8.83
CA LYS A 57 -6.41 -3.16 -9.37
C LYS A 57 -5.25 -2.18 -9.62
N LYS A 58 -4.02 -2.69 -9.56
CA LYS A 58 -2.80 -1.96 -9.93
C LYS A 58 -2.02 -2.72 -11.00
N SER A 59 -1.19 -2.00 -11.75
CA SER A 59 -0.09 -2.57 -12.53
C SER A 59 1.07 -2.96 -11.60
N PHE A 60 2.03 -3.73 -12.11
CA PHE A 60 3.27 -4.10 -11.42
C PHE A 60 4.02 -2.84 -10.94
N PHE A 61 4.15 -1.84 -11.81
CA PHE A 61 4.66 -0.49 -11.51
C PHE A 61 3.73 0.40 -10.67
N GLY A 62 2.77 -0.18 -9.93
CA GLY A 62 1.91 0.53 -8.97
C GLY A 62 0.82 1.44 -9.55
N GLN A 63 0.81 1.71 -10.86
CA GLN A 63 -0.23 2.51 -11.53
C GLN A 63 -1.63 1.90 -11.31
N ARG A 64 -2.63 2.74 -10.96
CA ARG A 64 -4.01 2.29 -10.75
C ARG A 64 -4.66 1.96 -12.10
N LYS A 65 -5.19 0.74 -12.23
CA LYS A 65 -6.02 0.34 -13.38
C LYS A 65 -7.46 0.86 -13.21
N ASP A 66 -8.10 1.21 -14.31
CA ASP A 66 -9.46 1.76 -14.36
C ASP A 66 -10.32 1.02 -15.42
N TYR A 67 -11.49 1.56 -15.78
CA TYR A 67 -12.37 0.89 -16.76
C TYR A 67 -11.74 0.74 -18.15
N TRP A 68 -10.74 1.55 -18.50
CA TRP A 68 -9.99 1.42 -19.74
C TRP A 68 -9.22 0.10 -19.82
N ASP A 69 -8.50 -0.28 -18.76
CA ASP A 69 -7.76 -1.54 -18.71
C ASP A 69 -8.69 -2.75 -18.84
N PHE A 70 -9.90 -2.67 -18.25
CA PHE A 70 -10.97 -3.64 -18.44
C PHE A 70 -11.42 -3.73 -19.90
N LEU A 71 -11.62 -2.60 -20.59
CA LEU A 71 -12.00 -2.58 -22.01
C LEU A 71 -10.89 -3.15 -22.90
N CYS A 72 -9.63 -2.79 -22.66
CA CYS A 72 -8.48 -3.36 -23.37
C CYS A 72 -8.43 -4.88 -23.22
N GLN A 73 -8.55 -5.40 -22.00
CA GLN A 73 -8.51 -6.85 -21.76
C GLN A 73 -9.73 -7.56 -22.36
N GLY A 74 -10.92 -6.97 -22.26
CA GLY A 74 -12.16 -7.51 -22.85
C GLY A 74 -12.11 -7.62 -24.37
N LEU A 75 -11.49 -6.64 -25.04
CA LEU A 75 -11.37 -6.60 -26.50
C LEU A 75 -10.19 -7.41 -27.03
N ALA A 76 -9.07 -7.50 -26.30
CA ALA A 76 -7.90 -8.28 -26.71
C ALA A 76 -8.16 -9.80 -26.74
N ARG A 77 -9.05 -10.32 -25.89
CA ARG A 77 -9.36 -11.77 -25.79
C ARG A 77 -10.15 -12.32 -27.00
N ARG A 78 -10.46 -11.54 -28.03
CA ARG A 78 -11.22 -11.95 -29.23
C ARG A 78 -10.50 -11.45 -30.50
N ARG A 79 -10.44 -12.29 -31.54
CA ARG A 79 -9.54 -12.10 -32.70
C ARG A 79 -9.69 -10.74 -33.41
N GLN A 80 -8.53 -10.22 -33.85
CA GLN A 80 -8.25 -8.89 -34.40
C GLN A 80 -8.29 -7.77 -33.35
N GLU A 81 -7.19 -7.02 -33.26
CA GLU A 81 -7.09 -5.83 -32.43
C GLU A 81 -8.17 -4.82 -32.82
N HIS A 82 -9.01 -4.46 -31.86
CA HIS A 82 -10.09 -3.51 -32.06
C HIS A 82 -9.51 -2.14 -32.47
N GLU A 83 -9.92 -1.61 -33.63
CA GLU A 83 -9.35 -0.38 -34.22
C GLU A 83 -9.39 0.81 -33.24
N GLY A 84 -10.45 0.93 -32.44
CA GLY A 84 -10.55 1.95 -31.38
C GLY A 84 -9.49 1.83 -30.28
N VAL A 85 -9.00 0.62 -29.98
CA VAL A 85 -7.91 0.42 -29.02
C VAL A 85 -6.58 0.84 -29.63
N ARG A 86 -6.30 0.44 -30.88
CA ARG A 86 -5.13 0.93 -31.64
C ARG A 86 -5.14 2.45 -31.76
N PHE A 87 -6.28 3.04 -32.07
CA PHE A 87 -6.44 4.49 -32.17
C PHE A 87 -6.10 5.19 -30.85
N VAL A 88 -6.67 4.76 -29.72
CA VAL A 88 -6.40 5.39 -28.41
C VAL A 88 -4.98 5.16 -27.94
N THR A 89 -4.39 3.99 -28.22
CA THR A 89 -2.97 3.73 -27.92
C THR A 89 -2.04 4.64 -28.74
N SER A 90 -2.45 5.06 -29.95
CA SER A 90 -1.74 6.08 -30.74
C SER A 90 -1.96 7.54 -30.28
N LEU A 91 -2.54 7.76 -29.10
CA LEU A 91 -2.70 9.08 -28.46
C LEU A 91 -1.67 9.24 -27.32
N ASP A 92 -0.42 9.42 -27.74
CA ASP A 92 0.73 9.90 -26.95
C ASP A 92 0.36 10.95 -25.87
N LYS A 93 -0.50 11.90 -26.21
CA LYS A 93 -0.89 13.01 -25.30
C LYS A 93 -1.82 12.61 -24.16
N LEU A 94 -2.34 11.37 -24.11
CA LEU A 94 -3.21 10.89 -23.04
C LEU A 94 -2.45 9.97 -22.08
N LYS A 95 -2.25 10.46 -20.85
CA LYS A 95 -1.42 9.84 -19.82
C LYS A 95 -2.22 9.00 -18.82
N THR A 96 -3.52 9.25 -18.62
CA THR A 96 -4.33 8.52 -17.64
C THR A 96 -5.18 7.40 -18.27
N PRO A 97 -5.40 6.26 -17.58
CA PRO A 97 -6.35 5.24 -18.02
C PRO A 97 -7.76 5.81 -18.22
N VAL A 98 -8.21 6.72 -17.36
CA VAL A 98 -9.54 7.37 -17.49
C VAL A 98 -9.61 8.20 -18.78
N GLY A 99 -8.62 9.04 -19.07
CA GLY A 99 -8.58 9.84 -20.31
C GLY A 99 -8.55 9.00 -21.58
N ARG A 100 -7.80 7.88 -21.56
CA ARG A 100 -7.81 6.87 -22.63
C ARG A 100 -9.19 6.21 -22.78
N GLY A 101 -9.84 5.84 -21.68
CA GLY A 101 -11.22 5.36 -21.66
C GLY A 101 -12.22 6.34 -22.27
N ARG A 102 -12.10 7.64 -21.96
CA ARG A 102 -12.93 8.71 -22.55
C ARG A 102 -12.71 8.85 -24.06
N ALA A 103 -11.46 8.78 -24.51
CA ALA A 103 -11.13 8.81 -25.93
C ALA A 103 -11.72 7.61 -26.68
N PHE A 104 -11.71 6.42 -26.05
CA PHE A 104 -12.32 5.22 -26.61
C PHE A 104 -13.83 5.33 -26.75
N LEU A 105 -14.53 5.80 -25.70
CA LEU A 105 -15.98 6.02 -25.76
C LEU A 105 -16.35 7.00 -26.89
N ARG A 106 -15.55 8.06 -27.10
CA ARG A 106 -15.74 9.01 -28.21
C ARG A 106 -15.49 8.37 -29.58
N TYR A 107 -14.45 7.54 -29.72
CA TYR A 107 -14.21 6.76 -30.94
C TYR A 107 -15.42 5.88 -31.26
N CYS A 108 -15.85 5.06 -30.30
CA CYS A 108 -16.98 4.14 -30.48
C CYS A 108 -18.31 4.85 -30.79
N LEU A 109 -18.52 6.09 -30.32
CA LEU A 109 -19.68 6.90 -30.71
C LEU A 109 -19.59 7.40 -32.16
N VAL A 110 -18.43 7.91 -32.59
CA VAL A 110 -18.22 8.36 -33.99
C VAL A 110 -18.33 7.19 -34.97
N HIS A 111 -17.80 6.02 -34.59
CA HIS A 111 -17.78 4.82 -35.44
C HIS A 111 -19.02 3.92 -35.29
N ARG A 112 -19.98 4.26 -34.40
CA ARG A 112 -21.22 3.49 -34.14
C ARG A 112 -20.96 2.03 -33.73
N GLN A 113 -19.97 1.86 -32.85
CA GLN A 113 -19.52 0.57 -32.34
C GLN A 113 -19.69 0.44 -30.82
N LEU A 114 -20.20 1.46 -30.12
CA LEU A 114 -20.23 1.51 -28.66
C LEU A 114 -20.98 0.34 -28.00
N ALA A 115 -22.16 0.00 -28.51
CA ALA A 115 -22.94 -1.11 -27.98
C ALA A 115 -22.25 -2.47 -28.23
N GLU A 116 -21.67 -2.66 -29.41
CA GLU A 116 -20.92 -3.86 -29.79
C GLU A 116 -19.63 -4.03 -28.98
N SER A 117 -18.78 -3.01 -28.89
CA SER A 117 -17.54 -3.03 -28.11
C SER A 117 -17.81 -3.36 -26.64
N LEU A 118 -18.83 -2.74 -26.04
CA LEU A 118 -19.22 -3.03 -24.65
C LEU A 118 -19.85 -4.42 -24.50
N GLN A 119 -20.68 -4.87 -25.44
CA GLN A 119 -21.22 -6.23 -25.41
C GLN A 119 -20.12 -7.29 -25.44
N LEU A 120 -19.06 -7.09 -26.24
CA LEU A 120 -17.90 -7.99 -26.28
C LEU A 120 -17.18 -8.06 -24.93
N CYS A 121 -16.94 -6.92 -24.29
CA CYS A 121 -16.30 -6.86 -22.96
C CYS A 121 -17.16 -7.49 -21.85
N LEU A 122 -18.49 -7.39 -21.99
CA LEU A 122 -19.47 -7.84 -21.00
C LEU A 122 -20.01 -9.26 -21.24
N LEU A 123 -19.48 -9.97 -22.25
CA LEU A 123 -19.97 -11.27 -22.68
C LEU A 123 -19.59 -12.41 -21.72
N ASP A 124 -18.43 -12.29 -21.07
CA ASP A 124 -17.87 -13.30 -20.17
C ASP A 124 -18.11 -12.93 -18.69
N PRO A 125 -18.99 -13.66 -17.97
CA PRO A 125 -19.28 -13.39 -16.56
C PRO A 125 -18.08 -13.61 -15.62
N GLU A 126 -17.14 -14.50 -15.96
CA GLU A 126 -16.01 -14.83 -15.10
C GLU A 126 -15.02 -13.67 -15.10
N SER A 127 -14.57 -13.24 -16.29
CA SER A 127 -13.79 -12.00 -16.47
C SER A 127 -14.49 -10.77 -15.86
N LEU A 128 -15.80 -10.64 -16.03
CA LEU A 128 -16.55 -9.52 -15.46
C LEU A 128 -16.53 -9.53 -13.92
N SER A 129 -16.63 -10.71 -13.31
CA SER A 129 -16.52 -10.89 -11.86
C SER A 129 -15.09 -10.67 -11.34
N GLU A 130 -14.08 -10.84 -12.18
CA GLU A 130 -12.67 -10.55 -11.88
C GLU A 130 -12.44 -9.03 -11.71
N TRP A 131 -13.21 -8.19 -12.42
CA TRP A 131 -13.06 -6.73 -12.43
C TRP A 131 -14.07 -5.97 -11.57
N TYR A 132 -15.25 -6.51 -11.33
CA TYR A 132 -16.31 -5.82 -10.59
C TYR A 132 -16.73 -6.56 -9.31
N TYR A 133 -17.12 -5.79 -8.30
CA TYR A 133 -17.84 -6.27 -7.13
C TYR A 133 -19.34 -6.43 -7.43
N ALA A 134 -20.03 -7.19 -6.57
CA ALA A 134 -21.37 -7.73 -6.82
C ALA A 134 -22.51 -6.70 -7.01
N ARG A 135 -22.27 -5.40 -6.79
CA ARG A 135 -23.29 -4.34 -6.98
C ARG A 135 -23.16 -3.65 -8.33
N SER A 136 -22.13 -3.98 -9.14
CA SER A 136 -21.99 -3.49 -10.51
C SER A 136 -23.25 -3.79 -11.33
N PRO A 137 -23.78 -2.83 -12.11
CA PRO A 137 -24.94 -3.05 -12.95
C PRO A 137 -24.71 -4.17 -13.98
N PHE A 138 -23.45 -4.38 -14.40
CA PHE A 138 -23.14 -5.31 -15.46
C PHE A 138 -23.17 -6.78 -15.01
N LEU A 139 -22.96 -7.08 -13.73
CA LEU A 139 -23.09 -8.45 -13.22
C LEU A 139 -24.55 -8.93 -13.19
N SER A 140 -25.52 -8.00 -13.10
CA SER A 140 -26.95 -8.32 -13.21
C SER A 140 -27.35 -8.50 -14.69
N PRO A 141 -27.81 -9.70 -15.13
CA PRO A 141 -28.15 -9.92 -16.54
C PRO A 141 -29.28 -9.01 -17.05
N GLN A 142 -30.23 -8.66 -16.18
CA GLN A 142 -31.35 -7.76 -16.51
C GLN A 142 -30.85 -6.34 -16.78
N ARG A 143 -30.11 -5.76 -15.83
CA ARG A 143 -29.55 -4.40 -15.96
C ARG A 143 -28.55 -4.30 -17.12
N ARG A 144 -27.71 -5.32 -17.31
CA ARG A 144 -26.78 -5.42 -18.44
C ARG A 144 -27.53 -5.38 -19.77
N ALA A 145 -28.61 -6.15 -19.91
CA ALA A 145 -29.43 -6.14 -21.12
C ALA A 145 -30.17 -4.80 -21.34
N GLU A 146 -30.68 -4.17 -20.27
CA GLU A 146 -31.30 -2.83 -20.33
C GLU A 146 -30.32 -1.75 -20.81
N ILE A 147 -29.09 -1.74 -20.27
CA ILE A 147 -28.05 -0.77 -20.66
C ILE A 147 -27.61 -1.01 -22.10
N LEU A 148 -27.25 -2.24 -22.47
CA LEU A 148 -26.81 -2.57 -23.84
C LEU A 148 -27.93 -2.29 -24.87
N GLY A 149 -29.17 -2.70 -24.58
CA GLY A 149 -30.32 -2.42 -25.46
C GLY A 149 -30.55 -0.93 -25.68
N SER A 150 -30.30 -0.10 -24.67
CA SER A 150 -30.37 1.36 -24.81
C SER A 150 -29.21 1.90 -25.65
N LEU A 151 -27.99 1.39 -25.46
CA LEU A 151 -26.81 1.81 -26.23
C LEU A 151 -26.97 1.48 -27.72
N TYR A 152 -27.59 0.34 -28.08
CA TYR A 152 -27.93 0.01 -29.48
C TYR A 152 -28.90 1.01 -30.13
N GLU A 153 -29.63 1.84 -29.38
CA GLU A 153 -30.41 2.94 -29.97
C GLU A 153 -29.51 4.06 -30.50
N LEU A 154 -28.31 4.26 -29.94
CA LEU A 154 -27.30 5.17 -30.48
C LEU A 154 -26.73 4.67 -31.81
N ASP A 155 -26.90 3.37 -32.08
CA ASP A 155 -26.80 2.70 -33.38
C ASP A 155 -27.44 3.49 -34.55
N GLY A 156 -28.46 4.30 -34.25
CA GLY A 156 -29.20 5.16 -35.19
C GLY A 156 -28.65 6.58 -35.39
N VAL A 157 -27.80 7.08 -34.49
CA VAL A 157 -27.36 8.49 -34.41
C VAL A 157 -26.01 8.68 -35.09
N THR A 158 -25.80 9.84 -35.73
CA THR A 158 -24.49 10.21 -36.29
C THR A 158 -23.80 11.21 -35.37
N PHE A 159 -22.56 10.92 -34.98
CA PHE A 159 -21.73 11.77 -34.14
C PHE A 159 -20.57 12.36 -34.94
N GLN A 160 -20.24 13.64 -34.70
CA GLN A 160 -19.10 14.33 -35.29
C GLN A 160 -18.30 15.00 -34.16
N LEU A 161 -17.39 14.23 -33.57
CA LEU A 161 -16.64 14.58 -32.36
C LEU A 161 -15.14 14.73 -32.66
N ALA A 162 -14.46 15.62 -31.96
CA ALA A 162 -13.00 15.71 -32.02
C ALA A 162 -12.35 14.50 -31.31
N LEU A 163 -11.79 13.55 -32.07
CA LEU A 163 -11.21 12.32 -31.51
C LEU A 163 -9.80 12.50 -30.93
N ARG A 164 -9.01 13.46 -31.45
CA ARG A 164 -7.67 13.79 -30.93
C ARG A 164 -7.76 15.01 -30.01
N ARG A 165 -7.98 14.76 -28.72
CA ARG A 165 -8.11 15.78 -27.65
C ARG A 165 -7.22 15.42 -26.47
N ALA A 166 -6.35 16.34 -26.05
CA ALA A 166 -5.44 16.14 -24.91
C ALA A 166 -6.11 16.43 -23.55
N ASP A 167 -7.20 17.19 -23.52
CA ASP A 167 -7.91 17.60 -22.29
C ASP A 167 -8.76 16.49 -21.64
N LEU A 168 -8.86 15.32 -22.29
CA LEU A 168 -9.68 14.19 -21.80
C LEU A 168 -9.15 13.58 -20.50
N ASP A 169 -7.86 13.70 -20.19
CA ASP A 169 -7.31 13.27 -18.89
C ASP A 169 -7.94 14.05 -17.72
N THR A 170 -8.23 15.34 -17.92
CA THR A 170 -8.75 16.21 -16.85
C THR A 170 -10.26 16.04 -16.68
N ALA A 171 -11.04 16.18 -17.76
CA ALA A 171 -12.50 16.15 -17.71
C ALA A 171 -13.14 15.74 -19.04
N TRP A 172 -14.46 15.54 -19.02
CA TRP A 172 -15.24 15.59 -20.26
C TRP A 172 -15.23 17.03 -20.81
N PRO A 173 -15.04 17.25 -22.12
CA PRO A 173 -15.01 18.58 -22.71
C PRO A 173 -16.27 19.40 -22.40
N MET A 174 -16.11 20.51 -21.69
CA MET A 174 -17.19 21.46 -21.46
C MET A 174 -17.37 22.40 -22.65
N PHE A 175 -18.55 23.03 -22.74
CA PHE A 175 -19.01 23.82 -23.88
C PHE A 175 -18.17 25.07 -24.13
N SER A 176 -17.15 24.96 -24.99
CA SER A 176 -16.52 26.09 -25.65
C SER A 176 -15.96 25.75 -27.04
N GLU A 177 -16.02 26.77 -27.90
CA GLU A 177 -15.41 26.93 -29.23
C GLU A 177 -15.78 26.00 -30.42
N THR A 178 -16.68 26.55 -31.23
CA THR A 178 -16.55 26.69 -32.70
C THR A 178 -16.60 25.44 -33.58
N LEU A 179 -17.80 25.09 -34.05
CA LEU A 179 -17.97 24.31 -35.29
C LEU A 179 -17.31 25.03 -36.47
N VAL A 180 -16.25 24.43 -37.02
CA VAL A 180 -15.87 24.66 -38.42
C VAL A 180 -17.01 24.17 -39.30
N ARG A 181 -17.66 25.09 -40.04
CA ARG A 181 -18.69 24.72 -41.02
C ARG A 181 -18.07 23.87 -42.14
N PRO A 182 -18.64 22.71 -42.50
CA PRO A 182 -18.29 22.04 -43.75
C PRO A 182 -18.69 22.93 -44.93
N SER A 183 -17.72 23.35 -45.73
CA SER A 183 -18.01 24.04 -46.99
C SER A 183 -18.67 23.04 -47.95
N MET A 184 -19.84 23.38 -48.48
CA MET A 184 -20.51 22.53 -49.47
C MET A 184 -19.66 22.43 -50.73
N ALA A 185 -19.20 21.21 -51.04
CA ALA A 185 -18.57 20.90 -52.30
C ALA A 185 -19.53 21.25 -53.46
N LYS A 186 -19.09 22.11 -54.37
CA LYS A 186 -19.77 22.27 -55.67
C LYS A 186 -19.48 21.05 -56.53
N THR A 187 -20.53 20.33 -56.87
CA THR A 187 -20.51 19.21 -57.81
C THR A 187 -19.97 19.65 -59.18
N ALA A 188 -18.98 18.92 -59.69
CA ALA A 188 -18.67 18.83 -61.11
C ALA A 188 -18.47 17.33 -61.46
N PRO A 189 -18.95 16.85 -62.61
CA PRO A 189 -19.28 15.44 -62.77
C PRO A 189 -18.10 14.53 -63.15
N GLN A 190 -18.27 13.25 -62.84
CA GLN A 190 -17.36 12.15 -63.20
C GLN A 190 -16.97 12.12 -64.68
N ARG A 191 -15.71 11.76 -64.94
CA ARG A 191 -15.36 10.77 -65.98
C ARG A 191 -14.30 9.80 -65.46
N SER A 192 -14.42 8.55 -65.88
CA SER A 192 -13.38 7.52 -65.84
C SER A 192 -12.17 7.98 -66.70
N ASP A 193 -10.93 7.49 -66.53
CA ASP A 193 -10.53 6.09 -66.66
C ASP A 193 -9.09 5.83 -66.16
N SER A 194 -8.89 4.61 -65.69
CA SER A 194 -7.77 3.69 -66.01
C SER A 194 -6.46 4.24 -66.61
N SER A 195 -5.34 3.98 -65.92
CA SER A 195 -3.98 3.86 -66.50
C SER A 195 -3.93 2.75 -67.59
N PRO A 196 -2.94 2.68 -68.52
CA PRO A 196 -1.53 3.05 -68.32
C PRO A 196 -0.73 3.61 -69.55
N GLY A 197 0.55 3.97 -69.32
CA GLY A 197 1.63 3.58 -70.26
C GLY A 197 2.31 4.63 -71.16
N ALA A 198 3.57 4.94 -70.79
CA ALA A 198 4.77 4.96 -71.66
C ALA A 198 5.12 6.12 -72.65
N HIS A 199 6.44 6.39 -72.68
CA HIS A 199 7.28 7.02 -73.72
C HIS A 199 7.12 8.50 -74.11
N GLY A 200 8.25 9.24 -74.17
CA GLY A 200 8.39 10.46 -74.99
C GLY A 200 9.48 11.46 -74.57
N CYS A 201 10.69 11.36 -75.16
CA CYS A 201 11.70 12.44 -75.24
C CYS A 201 11.24 13.51 -76.29
N ALA A 202 11.80 14.71 -76.49
CA ALA A 202 13.07 15.35 -76.09
C ALA A 202 13.02 16.90 -76.24
N ASP A 203 14.09 17.59 -75.81
CA ASP A 203 14.77 18.80 -76.37
C ASP A 203 13.98 19.84 -77.25
N ALA A 204 14.19 21.17 -77.18
CA ALA A 204 15.48 21.87 -77.20
C ALA A 204 15.36 23.40 -76.92
N THR A 205 16.32 23.93 -76.16
CA THR A 205 17.17 25.12 -76.41
C THR A 205 16.65 26.33 -77.22
N SER A 206 16.74 27.56 -76.66
CA SER A 206 17.50 28.72 -77.22
C SER A 206 17.36 30.05 -76.45
N GLN A 207 18.49 30.62 -76.00
CA GLN A 207 18.72 32.08 -75.82
C GLN A 207 19.22 32.68 -77.19
N PRO A 208 19.67 33.96 -77.40
CA PRO A 208 20.08 35.00 -76.42
C PRO A 208 19.99 36.53 -76.81
N ILE A 209 20.43 37.40 -75.85
CA ILE A 209 21.23 38.66 -76.00
C ILE A 209 20.63 40.03 -76.47
N ALA A 210 21.09 41.10 -75.77
CA ALA A 210 21.33 42.53 -76.13
C ALA A 210 20.29 43.66 -75.87
N ALA A 211 20.80 44.76 -75.30
CA ALA A 211 20.26 46.14 -75.23
C ALA A 211 21.02 47.08 -76.22
N PRO A 212 20.75 48.41 -76.41
CA PRO A 212 21.07 49.46 -75.39
C PRO A 212 20.39 50.88 -75.46
N ARG A 213 20.59 51.71 -74.40
CA ARG A 213 20.67 53.22 -74.33
C ARG A 213 19.49 54.10 -74.82
N ARG A 214 19.05 55.17 -74.11
CA ARG A 214 19.75 56.48 -73.87
C ARG A 214 18.97 57.39 -72.87
N ALA A 215 19.63 58.41 -72.28
CA ALA A 215 19.08 59.47 -71.38
C ALA A 215 19.11 60.86 -72.11
N PRO A 216 19.01 62.08 -71.49
CA PRO A 216 18.68 62.53 -70.10
C PRO A 216 17.76 63.79 -70.00
N ALA A 217 17.50 64.36 -68.79
CA ALA A 217 17.51 65.82 -68.48
C ALA A 217 17.14 66.19 -67.01
N GLN A 218 17.75 67.26 -66.47
CA GLN A 218 17.37 68.07 -65.30
C GLN A 218 17.53 69.57 -65.66
N PRO A 219 16.88 70.54 -64.97
CA PRO A 219 17.60 71.34 -63.95
C PRO A 219 16.74 71.86 -62.76
N SER A 220 17.37 72.65 -61.85
CA SER A 220 16.91 72.99 -60.49
C SER A 220 16.63 74.52 -60.24
N PRO A 221 16.81 75.14 -59.03
CA PRO A 221 15.73 75.88 -58.33
C PRO A 221 15.99 77.40 -58.12
N PRO A 222 15.06 78.12 -57.45
CA PRO A 222 15.31 78.60 -56.06
C PRO A 222 14.02 78.49 -55.17
N THR A 223 13.81 79.06 -53.96
CA THR A 223 14.48 80.14 -53.19
C THR A 223 14.25 80.00 -51.66
N SER A 224 15.09 80.65 -50.86
CA SER A 224 15.18 80.66 -49.38
C SER A 224 14.13 81.48 -48.61
N ALA A 225 13.87 81.13 -47.34
CA ALA A 225 13.85 82.08 -46.21
C ALA A 225 13.92 81.40 -44.83
N SER A 226 14.81 81.92 -43.97
CA SER A 226 14.85 81.82 -42.51
C SER A 226 15.47 83.16 -42.04
N PRO A 227 15.11 83.76 -40.88
CA PRO A 227 15.90 83.45 -39.67
C PRO A 227 15.28 83.78 -38.26
N ARG A 228 15.97 83.30 -37.20
CA ARG A 228 16.11 83.89 -35.83
C ARG A 228 14.89 83.93 -34.88
N ALA A 229 15.04 84.02 -33.55
CA ALA A 229 16.09 83.59 -32.58
C ALA A 229 15.69 83.95 -31.13
N GLY A 230 16.17 83.19 -30.13
CA GLY A 230 16.15 83.52 -28.68
C GLY A 230 14.79 83.35 -27.98
N GLY A 231 14.72 83.03 -26.69
CA GLY A 231 15.78 82.70 -25.71
C GLY A 231 15.20 82.68 -24.27
N GLU A 232 15.93 82.06 -23.32
CA GLU A 232 15.74 82.11 -21.85
C GLU A 232 14.41 81.52 -21.30
N GLU A 233 14.42 80.44 -20.49
CA GLU A 233 14.84 80.30 -19.07
C GLU A 233 13.85 80.92 -18.07
N GLU A 234 13.19 80.06 -17.27
CA GLU A 234 12.77 80.35 -15.89
C GLU A 234 12.50 79.01 -15.15
N GLU A 235 12.98 78.90 -13.92
CA GLU A 235 12.79 77.77 -12.98
C GLU A 235 11.64 78.10 -12.01
N GLU A 236 10.83 77.11 -11.60
CA GLU A 236 10.06 77.19 -10.35
C GLU A 236 10.09 75.83 -9.63
N ASP A 237 10.66 75.82 -8.42
CA ASP A 237 10.55 74.73 -7.45
C ASP A 237 9.17 74.77 -6.76
N VAL A 238 8.54 73.61 -6.58
CA VAL A 238 7.46 73.41 -5.60
C VAL A 238 7.65 72.07 -4.89
N GLU A 239 7.94 72.12 -3.59
CA GLU A 239 7.90 70.96 -2.70
C GLU A 239 6.43 70.55 -2.45
N GLY A 240 6.17 69.24 -2.42
CA GLY A 240 4.86 68.68 -2.08
C GLY A 240 4.98 67.22 -1.65
N GLU A 241 4.85 66.98 -0.35
CA GLU A 241 4.67 65.63 0.22
C GLU A 241 3.20 65.21 0.06
N GLU A 242 2.93 64.12 -0.66
CA GLU A 242 1.65 63.40 -0.56
C GLU A 242 1.90 61.88 -0.53
N ASP A 243 1.38 61.21 0.50
CA ASP A 243 1.37 59.75 0.61
C ASP A 243 0.45 59.12 -0.43
N VAL A 244 0.90 58.06 -1.11
CA VAL A 244 0.06 57.27 -2.02
C VAL A 244 0.21 55.78 -1.68
N GLU A 245 -0.89 55.18 -1.21
CA GLU A 245 -1.04 53.74 -1.07
C GLU A 245 -1.03 53.07 -2.46
N VAL A 246 -0.24 52.00 -2.63
CA VAL A 246 -0.19 51.22 -3.88
C VAL A 246 -0.99 49.94 -3.69
N GLU A 247 -2.06 49.78 -4.48
CA GLU A 247 -2.78 48.50 -4.61
C GLU A 247 -2.02 47.58 -5.59
N GLU A 248 -1.72 46.34 -5.18
CA GLU A 248 -1.17 45.30 -6.06
C GLU A 248 -2.31 44.43 -6.62
N ASP A 249 -2.59 44.57 -7.92
CA ASP A 249 -3.41 43.62 -8.67
C ASP A 249 -2.55 42.47 -9.22
N VAL A 250 -2.90 41.23 -8.87
CA VAL A 250 -2.23 40.01 -9.32
C VAL A 250 -3.09 39.30 -10.35
N GLU A 251 -2.73 39.41 -11.63
CA GLU A 251 -3.22 38.51 -12.69
C GLU A 251 -2.28 37.31 -12.84
N GLY A 252 -2.84 36.11 -12.98
CA GLY A 252 -2.09 34.85 -12.94
C GLY A 252 -1.61 34.37 -14.32
N GLU A 253 -0.46 33.68 -14.32
CA GLU A 253 0.14 33.08 -15.51
C GLU A 253 -0.35 31.63 -15.73
N GLU A 254 -0.51 31.24 -17.00
CA GLU A 254 -0.87 29.88 -17.41
C GLU A 254 0.38 29.13 -17.93
N ASP A 255 0.72 28.00 -17.32
CA ASP A 255 1.92 27.22 -17.66
C ASP A 255 1.83 26.56 -19.05
N VAL A 256 2.91 26.70 -19.84
CA VAL A 256 3.11 26.01 -21.12
C VAL A 256 4.38 25.15 -21.04
N GLU A 257 4.22 23.83 -20.91
CA GLU A 257 5.31 22.87 -21.10
C GLU A 257 4.91 21.78 -22.11
N GLY A 258 5.79 21.54 -23.07
CA GLY A 258 5.63 20.49 -24.06
C GLY A 258 6.89 20.29 -24.89
N GLU A 259 7.16 19.02 -25.19
CA GLU A 259 8.16 18.51 -26.15
C GLU A 259 9.63 18.60 -25.71
N LEU A 260 10.15 17.47 -25.20
CA LEU A 260 11.48 16.91 -25.47
C LEU A 260 11.60 15.55 -24.75
N ASP A 261 11.19 14.45 -25.41
CA ASP A 261 11.49 13.04 -25.07
C ASP A 261 10.95 12.17 -26.23
N MET A 262 11.80 11.76 -27.17
CA MET A 262 11.40 10.96 -28.36
C MET A 262 12.53 10.06 -28.93
N GLU A 263 13.61 9.79 -28.18
CA GLU A 263 14.79 9.06 -28.70
C GLU A 263 15.23 7.83 -27.87
N GLU A 264 14.43 7.33 -26.93
CA GLU A 264 14.79 6.14 -26.12
C GLU A 264 14.02 4.84 -26.48
N ASP A 265 12.88 4.90 -27.20
CA ASP A 265 11.94 3.77 -27.37
C ASP A 265 12.36 2.65 -28.34
N GLU A 266 13.43 2.79 -29.16
CA GLU A 266 13.81 1.78 -30.18
C GLU A 266 14.81 0.70 -29.69
N LYS A 267 14.84 0.39 -28.38
CA LYS A 267 15.80 -0.60 -27.83
C LYS A 267 15.25 -1.69 -26.92
N GLU A 268 14.00 -1.62 -26.46
CA GLU A 268 13.49 -2.60 -25.49
C GLU A 268 13.05 -3.93 -26.13
N ASP A 269 12.67 -3.94 -27.42
CA ASP A 269 12.12 -5.09 -28.18
C ASP A 269 13.06 -6.30 -28.41
N HIS A 270 14.24 -6.39 -27.76
CA HIS A 270 15.16 -7.53 -27.94
C HIS A 270 15.74 -8.15 -26.66
N ASP A 271 15.43 -7.62 -25.48
CA ASP A 271 15.83 -8.24 -24.20
C ASP A 271 14.69 -9.07 -23.57
N ASP A 272 13.42 -8.85 -23.95
CA ASP A 272 12.25 -9.59 -23.45
C ASP A 272 12.29 -11.12 -23.72
N GLU A 273 12.79 -11.57 -24.88
CA GLU A 273 12.88 -13.01 -25.21
C GLU A 273 13.97 -13.76 -24.40
N LYS A 274 14.70 -13.09 -23.52
CA LYS A 274 15.73 -13.71 -22.65
C LYS A 274 15.35 -13.79 -21.18
N GLU A 275 14.53 -12.86 -20.70
CA GLU A 275 14.07 -12.84 -19.31
C GLU A 275 12.91 -13.82 -19.04
N GLU A 276 12.32 -14.44 -20.06
CA GLU A 276 11.36 -15.54 -19.90
C GLU A 276 12.08 -16.89 -19.67
N ASP A 277 13.16 -17.19 -20.41
CA ASP A 277 13.96 -18.41 -20.21
C ASP A 277 14.65 -18.45 -18.82
N GLU A 278 15.19 -17.32 -18.33
CA GLU A 278 15.83 -17.25 -17.01
C GLU A 278 14.81 -17.38 -15.85
N LYS A 279 13.52 -17.08 -16.06
CA LYS A 279 12.46 -17.27 -15.05
C LYS A 279 11.93 -18.69 -14.98
N GLU A 280 11.96 -19.46 -16.07
CA GLU A 280 11.59 -20.88 -16.00
C GLU A 280 12.65 -21.72 -15.26
N GLU A 281 13.94 -21.33 -15.30
CA GLU A 281 14.99 -21.97 -14.48
C GLU A 281 14.89 -21.58 -12.98
N GLU A 282 14.66 -20.30 -12.62
CA GLU A 282 14.45 -19.90 -11.20
C GLU A 282 13.17 -20.53 -10.59
N GLU A 283 12.10 -20.69 -11.39
CA GLU A 283 10.87 -21.37 -10.93
C GLU A 283 11.01 -22.91 -10.79
N GLU A 284 12.03 -23.55 -11.35
CA GLU A 284 12.33 -24.97 -11.06
C GLU A 284 13.23 -25.12 -9.82
N GLU A 285 14.21 -24.24 -9.60
CA GLU A 285 15.04 -24.25 -8.38
C GLU A 285 14.22 -23.95 -7.11
N GLU A 286 13.30 -22.98 -7.11
CA GLU A 286 12.41 -22.73 -5.95
C GLU A 286 11.48 -23.92 -5.62
N LYS A 287 11.21 -24.80 -6.59
CA LYS A 287 10.38 -26.01 -6.36
C LYS A 287 11.17 -27.19 -5.81
N GLU A 288 12.47 -27.30 -6.12
CA GLU A 288 13.33 -28.30 -5.47
C GLU A 288 13.64 -27.89 -4.02
N GLU A 289 13.78 -26.58 -3.70
CA GLU A 289 13.93 -26.12 -2.30
C GLU A 289 12.66 -26.32 -1.45
N GLU A 290 11.43 -26.15 -2.00
CA GLU A 290 10.18 -26.46 -1.26
C GLU A 290 9.93 -27.99 -1.05
N GLU A 291 10.55 -28.88 -1.83
CA GLU A 291 10.49 -30.33 -1.57
C GLU A 291 11.51 -30.77 -0.49
N ASP A 292 12.71 -30.17 -0.43
CA ASP A 292 13.70 -30.45 0.64
C ASP A 292 13.28 -29.90 2.02
N GLU A 293 12.61 -28.73 2.11
CA GLU A 293 12.10 -28.23 3.41
C GLU A 293 10.98 -29.10 4.03
N ASN A 294 10.36 -29.99 3.24
CA ASN A 294 9.31 -30.91 3.71
C ASN A 294 9.85 -32.19 4.37
N GLU A 295 11.15 -32.48 4.27
CA GLU A 295 11.76 -33.66 4.93
C GLU A 295 12.22 -33.40 6.39
N GLU A 296 12.23 -32.15 6.89
CA GLU A 296 12.64 -31.82 8.28
C GLU A 296 11.50 -31.63 9.31
N GLU A 297 10.21 -31.74 8.93
CA GLU A 297 9.07 -31.61 9.87
C GLU A 297 8.32 -32.93 10.25
N GLU A 298 8.99 -34.09 10.20
CA GLU A 298 8.49 -35.34 10.84
C GLU A 298 9.12 -35.62 12.23
N ASP A 299 8.56 -35.06 13.33
CA ASP A 299 8.59 -35.76 14.64
C ASP A 299 7.60 -35.22 15.72
N ILE A 300 6.30 -35.51 15.62
CA ILE A 300 5.37 -35.46 16.78
C ILE A 300 4.43 -36.70 16.75
N PRO A 301 4.41 -37.57 17.80
CA PRO A 301 3.66 -38.82 17.75
C PRO A 301 2.13 -38.65 17.72
N SER A 302 1.49 -39.34 16.77
CA SER A 302 0.04 -39.41 16.64
C SER A 302 -0.63 -40.15 17.81
N ALA A 303 -1.51 -39.46 18.54
CA ALA A 303 -2.27 -40.03 19.64
C ALA A 303 -3.56 -40.71 19.13
N MET A 304 -3.51 -42.05 19.06
CA MET A 304 -4.61 -43.01 18.89
C MET A 304 -6.05 -42.47 18.82
N GLU A 305 -6.73 -42.78 17.71
CA GLU A 305 -8.19 -42.88 17.69
C GLU A 305 -8.69 -43.82 18.79
N VAL A 306 -9.71 -43.38 19.55
CA VAL A 306 -10.52 -44.26 20.41
C VAL A 306 -11.95 -44.24 19.93
N SER A 307 -12.43 -45.41 19.49
CA SER A 307 -13.75 -45.61 18.93
C SER A 307 -14.88 -45.33 19.92
N GLN A 308 -16.00 -44.79 19.43
CA GLN A 308 -17.22 -44.62 20.20
C GLN A 308 -17.91 -45.96 20.52
N PRO A 309 -18.45 -46.13 21.74
CA PRO A 309 -19.54 -47.07 21.99
C PRO A 309 -20.87 -46.31 22.08
N GLY A 310 -21.83 -46.62 21.21
CA GLY A 310 -23.18 -46.07 21.27
C GLY A 310 -24.16 -46.96 22.02
N THR A 311 -24.93 -46.41 22.97
CA THR A 311 -26.23 -46.95 23.40
C THR A 311 -27.17 -45.86 23.96
N ASN A 312 -28.31 -45.68 23.28
CA ASN A 312 -29.67 -45.40 23.77
C ASN A 312 -29.94 -44.55 25.03
N GLY A 313 -30.74 -43.50 24.77
CA GLY A 313 -31.55 -42.62 25.64
C GLY A 313 -31.95 -43.02 27.07
N ASP A 314 -31.96 -42.01 27.95
CA ASP A 314 -33.23 -41.33 28.33
C ASP A 314 -32.95 -39.96 29.02
N PRO A 315 -33.95 -39.05 29.17
CA PRO A 315 -33.72 -37.63 29.48
C PRO A 315 -33.70 -37.30 30.99
N ILE A 316 -32.86 -36.33 31.40
CA ILE A 316 -32.77 -35.79 32.77
C ILE A 316 -32.82 -34.24 32.72
N PRO A 317 -33.46 -33.54 33.69
CA PRO A 317 -34.18 -32.31 33.39
C PRO A 317 -33.46 -31.00 33.76
N SER A 318 -34.00 -29.90 33.22
CA SER A 318 -33.59 -28.52 33.49
C SER A 318 -33.78 -28.09 34.95
N PRO A 319 -32.82 -27.38 35.57
CA PRO A 319 -33.03 -26.64 36.83
C PRO A 319 -33.52 -25.18 36.59
N PRO A 320 -34.04 -24.50 37.62
CA PRO A 320 -34.94 -23.33 37.48
C PRO A 320 -34.23 -21.96 37.43
N PRO A 321 -34.95 -20.86 37.10
CA PRO A 321 -34.35 -19.54 36.91
C PRO A 321 -34.17 -18.74 38.22
N GLY A 322 -33.08 -17.96 38.27
CA GLY A 322 -33.04 -16.68 38.97
C GLY A 322 -32.32 -16.63 40.32
N THR A 323 -31.13 -16.04 40.33
CA THR A 323 -30.88 -14.76 41.04
C THR A 323 -29.60 -14.12 40.51
N GLY A 324 -29.61 -12.80 40.31
CA GLY A 324 -28.59 -12.13 39.51
C GLY A 324 -27.40 -11.58 40.31
N LEU A 325 -26.25 -11.52 39.65
CA LEU A 325 -25.24 -10.50 39.89
C LEU A 325 -25.01 -9.74 38.58
N MET A 326 -25.41 -8.47 38.58
CA MET A 326 -25.28 -7.58 37.43
C MET A 326 -23.80 -7.17 37.24
N ALA A 327 -23.12 -7.78 36.27
CA ALA A 327 -21.98 -7.15 35.62
C ALA A 327 -22.50 -6.40 34.39
N GLY A 328 -22.49 -5.07 34.41
CA GLY A 328 -23.08 -4.26 33.35
C GLY A 328 -22.31 -4.39 32.04
N SER A 329 -22.95 -4.95 31.02
CA SER A 329 -22.43 -4.96 29.66
C SER A 329 -22.44 -3.55 29.07
N LEU A 330 -21.26 -2.94 28.96
CA LEU A 330 -21.05 -1.80 28.06
C LEU A 330 -21.16 -2.29 26.60
N PRO A 331 -21.92 -1.61 25.72
CA PRO A 331 -22.09 -2.03 24.35
C PRO A 331 -20.94 -1.54 23.46
N GLY A 332 -20.46 -2.40 22.56
CA GLY A 332 -19.75 -1.96 21.36
C GLY A 332 -18.28 -1.58 21.53
N THR A 333 -17.45 -2.50 22.01
CA THR A 333 -16.02 -2.51 21.69
C THR A 333 -15.74 -3.78 20.90
N GLU A 334 -15.27 -3.66 19.65
CA GLU A 334 -14.77 -4.82 18.89
C GLU A 334 -13.49 -5.30 19.57
N ALA A 335 -13.64 -6.26 20.48
CA ALA A 335 -12.52 -6.78 21.26
C ALA A 335 -11.47 -7.35 20.32
N SER A 336 -10.26 -6.78 20.39
CA SER A 336 -9.10 -7.17 19.57
C SER A 336 -9.05 -8.70 19.37
N PRO A 337 -8.83 -9.20 18.13
CA PRO A 337 -8.83 -10.64 17.85
C PRO A 337 -7.96 -11.45 18.83
N LEU A 338 -6.83 -10.88 19.26
CA LEU A 338 -5.94 -11.44 20.28
C LEU A 338 -6.62 -11.60 21.65
N VAL A 339 -7.34 -10.58 22.14
CA VAL A 339 -8.08 -10.63 23.42
C VAL A 339 -9.20 -11.66 23.36
N SER A 340 -9.87 -11.78 22.22
CA SER A 340 -10.94 -12.77 21.99
C SER A 340 -10.39 -14.20 21.97
N ARG A 341 -9.26 -14.45 21.28
CA ARG A 341 -8.55 -15.73 21.29
C ARG A 341 -8.05 -16.11 22.69
N LEU A 342 -7.40 -15.19 23.39
CA LEU A 342 -6.91 -15.42 24.77
C LEU A 342 -8.05 -15.74 25.77
N ARG A 343 -9.26 -15.20 25.57
CA ARG A 343 -10.45 -15.57 26.36
C ARG A 343 -10.93 -17.00 26.08
N ALA A 344 -10.98 -17.40 24.81
CA ALA A 344 -11.38 -18.75 24.43
C ALA A 344 -10.39 -19.81 24.96
N GLU A 345 -9.09 -19.52 24.88
CA GLU A 345 -8.02 -20.41 25.35
C GLU A 345 -8.07 -20.54 26.89
N LEU A 346 -8.26 -19.43 27.62
CA LEU A 346 -8.44 -19.46 29.07
C LEU A 346 -9.68 -20.28 29.48
N CYS A 347 -10.81 -20.13 28.77
CA CYS A 347 -12.03 -20.89 29.04
C CYS A 347 -11.81 -22.40 28.88
N ARG A 348 -11.13 -22.82 27.81
CA ARG A 348 -10.75 -24.23 27.57
C ARG A 348 -9.85 -24.78 28.69
N GLN A 349 -8.88 -24.00 29.16
CA GLN A 349 -7.99 -24.42 30.25
C GLN A 349 -8.72 -24.51 31.61
N GLU A 350 -9.64 -23.59 31.91
CA GLU A 350 -10.49 -23.69 33.11
C GLU A 350 -11.39 -24.93 33.08
N GLU A 351 -11.96 -25.28 31.92
CA GLU A 351 -12.77 -26.49 31.75
C GLU A 351 -11.94 -27.76 31.93
N ALA A 352 -10.75 -27.83 31.35
CA ALA A 352 -9.81 -28.94 31.54
C ALA A 352 -9.42 -29.10 33.02
N ALA A 353 -9.07 -28.00 33.70
CA ALA A 353 -8.74 -28.02 35.13
C ALA A 353 -9.93 -28.45 36.01
N ARG A 354 -11.17 -28.04 35.68
CA ARG A 354 -12.38 -28.51 36.37
C ARG A 354 -12.62 -30.01 36.15
N ALA A 355 -12.40 -30.52 34.94
CA ALA A 355 -12.52 -31.94 34.62
C ALA A 355 -11.48 -32.78 35.39
N LEU A 356 -10.22 -32.35 35.43
CA LEU A 356 -9.16 -32.99 36.22
C LEU A 356 -9.48 -32.99 37.72
N ALA A 357 -9.92 -31.85 38.27
CA ALA A 357 -10.34 -31.76 39.68
C ALA A 357 -11.54 -32.69 39.99
N ALA A 358 -12.49 -32.82 39.06
CA ALA A 358 -13.61 -33.74 39.21
C ALA A 358 -13.18 -35.23 39.14
N ARG A 359 -12.18 -35.57 38.31
CA ARG A 359 -11.58 -36.93 38.26
C ARG A 359 -10.82 -37.22 39.56
N LEU A 360 -9.94 -36.32 39.99
CA LEU A 360 -9.20 -36.44 41.26
C LEU A 360 -10.16 -36.64 42.44
N ALA A 361 -11.21 -35.83 42.54
CA ALA A 361 -12.22 -35.96 43.61
C ALA A 361 -13.07 -37.24 43.52
N ARG A 362 -13.04 -37.99 42.41
CA ARG A 362 -13.63 -39.35 42.31
C ARG A 362 -12.63 -40.40 42.80
N GLU A 363 -11.37 -40.31 42.37
CA GLU A 363 -10.34 -41.27 42.81
C GLU A 363 -9.96 -41.12 44.28
N GLU A 364 -9.87 -39.90 44.84
CA GLU A 364 -9.68 -39.71 46.28
C GLU A 364 -10.82 -40.34 47.11
N ARG A 365 -12.06 -40.30 46.61
CA ARG A 365 -13.20 -40.98 47.26
C ARG A 365 -13.10 -42.49 47.16
N ARG A 366 -12.70 -43.03 46.00
CA ARG A 366 -12.47 -44.47 45.80
C ARG A 366 -11.33 -44.97 46.69
N HIS A 367 -10.22 -44.25 46.74
CA HIS A 367 -9.06 -44.53 47.57
C HIS A 367 -9.42 -44.56 49.06
N ARG A 368 -10.11 -43.52 49.58
CA ARG A 368 -10.61 -43.51 50.98
C ARG A 368 -11.54 -44.69 51.28
N GLN A 369 -12.46 -45.02 50.36
CA GLN A 369 -13.37 -46.17 50.52
C GLN A 369 -12.61 -47.50 50.55
N ARG A 370 -11.54 -47.67 49.75
CA ARG A 370 -10.69 -48.86 49.77
C ARG A 370 -9.81 -48.91 51.02
N GLU A 371 -9.26 -47.79 51.48
CA GLU A 371 -8.53 -47.69 52.75
C GLU A 371 -9.42 -48.07 53.93
N GLU A 372 -10.63 -47.52 54.02
CA GLU A 372 -11.59 -47.90 55.06
C GLU A 372 -11.96 -49.39 54.98
N SER A 373 -12.16 -49.94 53.78
CA SER A 373 -12.51 -51.35 53.58
C SER A 373 -11.37 -52.28 53.98
N SER A 374 -10.14 -51.97 53.57
CA SER A 374 -8.92 -52.70 53.95
C SER A 374 -8.67 -52.62 55.46
N ALA A 375 -8.82 -51.44 56.07
CA ALA A 375 -8.69 -51.26 57.52
C ALA A 375 -9.79 -52.02 58.32
N ARG A 376 -11.02 -52.11 57.80
CA ARG A 376 -12.09 -52.93 58.39
C ARG A 376 -11.76 -54.42 58.30
N GLN A 377 -11.27 -54.90 57.15
CA GLN A 377 -10.83 -56.30 56.97
C GLN A 377 -9.64 -56.65 57.88
N ALA A 378 -8.65 -55.77 58.00
CA ALA A 378 -7.51 -55.96 58.89
C ALA A 378 -7.93 -56.12 60.36
N ARG A 379 -8.83 -55.26 60.85
CA ARG A 379 -9.41 -55.36 62.21
C ARG A 379 -10.23 -56.63 62.42
N LEU A 380 -10.89 -57.13 61.38
CA LEU A 380 -11.65 -58.38 61.45
C LEU A 380 -10.70 -59.57 61.61
N ARG A 381 -9.66 -59.64 60.77
CA ARG A 381 -8.60 -60.67 60.83
C ARG A 381 -7.84 -60.65 62.16
N GLU A 382 -7.59 -59.46 62.73
CA GLU A 382 -6.95 -59.31 64.04
C GLU A 382 -7.79 -59.93 65.16
N ARG A 383 -9.11 -59.69 65.14
CA ARG A 383 -10.07 -60.30 66.09
C ARG A 383 -10.22 -61.81 65.90
N GLU A 384 -10.25 -62.29 64.65
CA GLU A 384 -10.27 -63.72 64.34
C GLU A 384 -9.00 -64.41 64.85
N ALA A 385 -7.82 -63.80 64.64
CA ALA A 385 -6.56 -64.29 65.17
C ALA A 385 -6.52 -64.26 66.71
N GLU A 386 -7.14 -63.25 67.35
CA GLU A 386 -7.27 -63.18 68.81
C GLU A 386 -8.17 -64.27 69.37
N ALA A 387 -9.37 -64.46 68.80
CA ALA A 387 -10.27 -65.56 69.18
C ALA A 387 -9.63 -66.94 68.98
N LEU A 388 -8.84 -67.12 67.90
CA LEU A 388 -8.07 -68.34 67.67
C LEU A 388 -6.96 -68.53 68.73
N ARG A 389 -6.29 -67.46 69.19
CA ARG A 389 -5.33 -67.53 70.30
C ARG A 389 -6.01 -67.93 71.61
N GLU A 390 -7.13 -67.29 71.96
CA GLU A 390 -7.91 -67.63 73.16
C GLU A 390 -8.42 -69.07 73.14
N THR A 391 -8.95 -69.52 72.00
CA THR A 391 -9.41 -70.90 71.81
C THR A 391 -8.27 -71.91 71.97
N ASN A 392 -7.07 -71.62 71.42
CA ASN A 392 -5.89 -72.47 71.61
C ASN A 392 -5.44 -72.51 73.08
N VAL A 393 -5.50 -71.40 73.81
CA VAL A 393 -5.19 -71.36 75.26
C VAL A 393 -6.21 -72.18 76.05
N PHE A 394 -7.50 -72.06 75.73
CA PHE A 394 -8.58 -72.84 76.34
C PHE A 394 -8.41 -74.35 76.09
N LEU A 395 -8.20 -74.77 74.83
CA LEU A 395 -7.98 -76.18 74.48
C LEU A 395 -6.72 -76.75 75.14
N SER A 396 -5.62 -75.98 75.19
CA SER A 396 -4.39 -76.37 75.89
C SER A 396 -4.63 -76.60 77.39
N ARG A 397 -5.50 -75.80 78.02
CA ARG A 397 -5.88 -75.93 79.43
C ARG A 397 -6.82 -77.11 79.67
N ALA A 398 -7.81 -77.31 78.81
CA ALA A 398 -8.71 -78.47 78.88
C ALA A 398 -7.96 -79.80 78.70
N LEU A 399 -6.99 -79.86 77.78
CA LEU A 399 -6.11 -81.01 77.61
C LEU A 399 -5.22 -81.26 78.85
N ALA A 400 -4.78 -80.20 79.52
CA ALA A 400 -3.99 -80.30 80.76
C ALA A 400 -4.82 -80.86 81.94
N GLU A 401 -6.12 -80.56 81.98
CA GLU A 401 -7.05 -81.01 83.02
C GLU A 401 -7.59 -82.43 82.73
N ALA A 402 -7.71 -82.84 81.47
CA ALA A 402 -8.22 -84.16 81.05
C ALA A 402 -7.15 -85.28 80.99
N GLY A 403 -5.88 -84.94 80.76
CA GLY A 403 -4.77 -85.90 80.69
C GLY A 403 -3.57 -85.41 81.49
N GLY A 404 -3.19 -86.16 82.54
CA GLY A 404 -2.13 -85.77 83.48
C GLY A 404 -0.80 -85.36 82.80
N PRO A 405 0.07 -84.59 83.50
CA PRO A 405 1.05 -83.69 82.89
C PRO A 405 2.03 -84.27 81.84
N GLN A 406 2.25 -85.59 81.84
CA GLN A 406 3.05 -86.26 80.79
C GLN A 406 2.33 -86.34 79.43
N ALA A 407 1.00 -86.42 79.39
CA ALA A 407 0.22 -86.42 78.15
C ALA A 407 0.23 -85.03 77.51
N LEU A 408 0.01 -83.98 78.30
CA LEU A 408 0.13 -82.59 77.86
C LEU A 408 1.55 -82.29 77.34
N ALA A 409 2.59 -82.71 78.06
CA ALA A 409 3.98 -82.49 77.63
C ALA A 409 4.27 -83.15 76.27
N ARG A 410 3.81 -84.39 76.04
CA ARG A 410 3.95 -85.07 74.74
C ARG A 410 3.19 -84.35 73.63
N ALA A 411 1.94 -83.98 73.87
CA ALA A 411 1.13 -83.24 72.89
C ALA A 411 1.73 -81.85 72.57
N GLN A 412 2.31 -81.16 73.56
CA GLN A 412 3.01 -79.90 73.36
C GLN A 412 4.33 -80.08 72.60
N GLU A 413 5.08 -81.16 72.87
CA GLU A 413 6.33 -81.45 72.16
C GLU A 413 6.06 -81.90 70.71
N GLU A 414 5.03 -82.70 70.47
CA GLU A 414 4.56 -83.01 69.11
C GLU A 414 4.04 -81.76 68.39
N ALA A 415 3.18 -80.95 69.00
CA ALA A 415 2.70 -79.70 68.42
C ALA A 415 3.80 -78.64 68.24
N ARG A 416 4.93 -78.77 68.95
CA ARG A 416 6.14 -77.97 68.74
C ARG A 416 6.92 -78.51 67.53
N ARG A 417 7.18 -79.81 67.46
CA ARG A 417 7.84 -80.45 66.30
C ARG A 417 7.06 -80.23 65.00
N TRP A 418 5.73 -80.32 65.03
CA TRP A 418 4.87 -80.00 63.89
C TRP A 418 4.94 -78.51 63.49
N ARG A 419 5.08 -77.59 64.46
CA ARG A 419 5.30 -76.16 64.16
C ARG A 419 6.68 -75.89 63.59
N GLU A 420 7.74 -76.45 64.16
CA GLU A 420 9.11 -76.32 63.65
C GLU A 420 9.20 -76.88 62.21
N VAL A 421 8.56 -78.03 61.93
CA VAL A 421 8.46 -78.59 60.56
C VAL A 421 7.60 -77.73 59.62
N ALA A 422 6.52 -77.10 60.11
CA ALA A 422 5.68 -76.22 59.30
C ALA A 422 6.37 -74.88 58.99
N GLU A 423 7.08 -74.29 59.96
CA GLU A 423 7.86 -73.07 59.78
C GLU A 423 9.06 -73.31 58.85
N GLU A 424 9.77 -74.44 58.98
CA GLU A 424 10.86 -74.80 58.08
C GLU A 424 10.36 -75.04 56.64
N ARG A 425 9.21 -75.72 56.46
CA ARG A 425 8.56 -75.84 55.15
C ARG A 425 8.11 -74.50 54.59
N GLY A 426 7.55 -73.63 55.42
CA GLY A 426 7.14 -72.27 55.04
C GLY A 426 8.32 -71.41 54.60
N ALA A 427 9.46 -71.50 55.29
CA ALA A 427 10.70 -70.82 54.91
C ALA A 427 11.23 -71.31 53.55
N ARG A 428 11.30 -72.63 53.34
CA ARG A 428 11.73 -73.24 52.06
C ARG A 428 10.79 -72.91 50.90
N LEU A 429 9.47 -72.82 51.15
CA LEU A 429 8.50 -72.35 50.15
C LEU A 429 8.66 -70.87 49.83
N ALA A 430 8.92 -70.03 50.83
CA ALA A 430 9.17 -68.59 50.62
C ALA A 430 10.48 -68.34 49.84
N GLU A 431 11.52 -69.14 50.10
CA GLU A 431 12.78 -69.12 49.35
C GLU A 431 12.56 -69.51 47.89
N ALA A 432 11.90 -70.64 47.61
CA ALA A 432 11.56 -71.07 46.25
C ALA A 432 10.67 -70.07 45.48
N LEU A 433 9.73 -69.40 46.16
CA LEU A 433 8.93 -68.33 45.56
C LEU A 433 9.74 -67.06 45.30
N GLY A 434 10.76 -66.77 46.11
CA GLY A 434 11.73 -65.70 45.87
C GLY A 434 12.62 -65.98 44.65
N GLU A 435 13.12 -67.21 44.52
CA GLU A 435 13.85 -67.67 43.33
C GLU A 435 12.99 -67.56 42.06
N ALA A 436 11.74 -68.02 42.12
CA ALA A 436 10.79 -67.91 41.00
C ALA A 436 10.51 -66.44 40.60
N ALA A 437 10.38 -65.53 41.56
CA ALA A 437 10.19 -64.11 41.29
C ALA A 437 11.44 -63.46 40.64
N ALA A 438 12.64 -63.83 41.09
CA ALA A 438 13.89 -63.35 40.50
C ALA A 438 14.09 -63.87 39.06
N LEU A 439 13.76 -65.15 38.80
CA LEU A 439 13.77 -65.72 37.46
C LEU A 439 12.72 -65.07 36.53
N ALA A 440 11.52 -64.80 37.04
CA ALA A 440 10.48 -64.10 36.28
C ALA A 440 10.89 -62.66 35.91
N SER A 441 11.54 -61.91 36.82
CA SER A 441 12.08 -60.59 36.52
C SER A 441 13.14 -60.64 35.41
N ARG A 442 14.09 -61.58 35.49
CA ARG A 442 15.12 -61.76 34.46
C ARG A 442 14.51 -62.11 33.09
N LEU A 443 13.45 -62.91 33.06
CA LEU A 443 12.71 -63.22 31.82
C LEU A 443 12.00 -61.98 31.25
N GLN A 444 11.43 -61.10 32.09
CA GLN A 444 10.85 -59.83 31.65
C GLN A 444 11.92 -58.86 31.11
N ASP A 445 13.07 -58.76 31.77
CA ASP A 445 14.20 -57.94 31.28
C ASP A 445 14.70 -58.46 29.92
N CYS A 446 14.84 -59.79 29.77
CA CYS A 446 15.15 -60.43 28.48
C CYS A 446 14.10 -60.14 27.40
N GLN A 447 12.80 -60.20 27.73
CA GLN A 447 11.73 -59.84 26.79
C GLN A 447 11.81 -58.36 26.37
N ALA A 448 12.01 -57.44 27.31
CA ALA A 448 12.17 -56.02 27.01
C ALA A 448 13.39 -55.75 26.09
N THR A 449 14.51 -56.46 26.29
CA THR A 449 15.66 -56.34 25.36
C THR A 449 15.40 -56.94 23.97
N LEU A 450 14.52 -57.93 23.85
CA LEU A 450 14.10 -58.49 22.55
C LEU A 450 13.08 -57.60 21.83
N GLU A 451 12.21 -56.90 22.58
CA GLU A 451 11.24 -55.95 22.02
C GLU A 451 11.89 -54.62 21.59
N ALA A 452 12.93 -54.17 22.30
CA ALA A 452 13.75 -53.02 21.90
C ALA A 452 14.69 -53.29 20.70
N GLY A 453 14.98 -54.57 20.41
CA GLY A 453 15.86 -55.00 19.30
C GLY A 453 15.10 -55.25 18.00
N GLY A 454 14.93 -54.23 17.17
CA GLY A 454 14.16 -54.29 15.92
C GLY A 454 14.71 -55.21 14.81
N ARG A 455 14.35 -56.51 14.88
CA ARG A 455 14.39 -57.52 13.79
C ARG A 455 15.76 -57.93 13.20
N THR A 456 15.72 -59.06 12.48
CA THR A 456 16.76 -59.63 11.61
C THR A 456 18.13 -59.90 12.22
N ASP A 457 18.22 -60.94 13.06
CA ASP A 457 19.03 -62.13 12.75
C ASP A 457 18.70 -63.30 13.69
N THR A 458 18.82 -64.54 13.20
CA THR A 458 18.50 -65.75 14.00
C THR A 458 19.54 -66.00 15.11
N PRO A 459 19.21 -65.85 16.42
CA PRO A 459 20.15 -66.15 17.49
C PRO A 459 20.19 -67.67 17.67
N LYS A 460 21.37 -68.27 17.50
CA LYS A 460 21.50 -69.73 17.43
C LYS A 460 21.70 -70.43 18.78
N ASP A 461 21.76 -69.67 19.87
CA ASP A 461 21.85 -70.18 21.24
C ASP A 461 20.56 -69.88 22.03
N ALA A 462 19.68 -70.88 22.07
CA ALA A 462 18.39 -70.80 22.74
C ALA A 462 18.54 -70.92 24.27
N GLY A 463 18.73 -69.80 24.95
CA GLY A 463 18.65 -69.72 26.42
C GLY A 463 17.21 -69.77 26.97
N THR A 464 16.23 -69.31 26.19
CA THR A 464 14.83 -69.19 26.64
C THR A 464 14.15 -70.51 27.03
N PRO A 465 14.38 -71.69 26.40
CA PRO A 465 13.79 -72.94 26.87
C PRO A 465 14.40 -73.40 28.20
N ALA A 466 15.68 -73.09 28.44
CA ALA A 466 16.37 -73.50 29.66
C ALA A 466 15.91 -72.69 30.88
N GLU A 467 15.69 -71.38 30.73
CA GLU A 467 15.17 -70.54 31.83
C GLU A 467 13.69 -70.78 32.11
N VAL A 468 12.87 -71.04 31.08
CA VAL A 468 11.48 -71.47 31.28
C VAL A 468 11.42 -72.86 31.93
N ALA A 469 12.24 -73.83 31.50
CA ALA A 469 12.32 -75.14 32.15
C ALA A 469 12.84 -75.05 33.60
N ALA A 470 13.77 -74.13 33.90
CA ALA A 470 14.20 -73.86 35.27
C ALA A 470 13.06 -73.28 36.13
N LEU A 471 12.26 -72.36 35.58
CA LEU A 471 11.08 -71.81 36.25
C LEU A 471 10.01 -72.89 36.48
N GLU A 472 9.74 -73.74 35.49
CA GLU A 472 8.83 -74.89 35.61
C GLU A 472 9.30 -75.89 36.67
N GLU A 473 10.61 -76.14 36.77
CA GLU A 473 11.16 -77.05 37.77
C GLU A 473 11.15 -76.45 39.18
N VAL A 474 11.43 -75.15 39.34
CA VAL A 474 11.24 -74.43 40.63
C VAL A 474 9.77 -74.45 41.04
N LEU A 475 8.83 -74.23 40.11
CA LEU A 475 7.39 -74.33 40.35
C LEU A 475 6.95 -75.76 40.69
N ARG A 476 7.47 -76.79 39.99
CA ARG A 476 7.23 -78.22 40.32
C ARG A 476 7.71 -78.51 41.74
N ARG A 477 8.92 -78.07 42.10
CA ARG A 477 9.52 -78.30 43.42
C ARG A 477 8.75 -77.59 44.53
N ALA A 478 8.25 -76.38 44.28
CA ALA A 478 7.34 -75.68 45.19
C ALA A 478 5.99 -76.42 45.33
N LEU A 479 5.42 -76.94 44.23
CA LEU A 479 4.19 -77.75 44.26
C LEU A 479 4.37 -79.09 44.99
N GLU A 480 5.55 -79.71 44.92
CA GLU A 480 5.88 -80.92 45.68
C GLU A 480 6.05 -80.62 47.17
N LEU A 481 6.74 -79.53 47.53
CA LEU A 481 6.83 -79.05 48.92
C LEU A 481 5.44 -78.73 49.51
N ALA A 482 4.51 -78.24 48.70
CA ALA A 482 3.13 -77.96 49.10
C ALA A 482 2.23 -79.21 49.21
N ARG A 483 2.60 -80.36 48.63
CA ARG A 483 1.76 -81.58 48.59
C ARG A 483 1.91 -82.52 49.80
N GLY A 484 2.99 -82.40 50.56
CA GLY A 484 3.23 -83.20 51.77
C GLY A 484 3.54 -84.69 51.53
N PRO A 485 3.91 -85.46 52.57
CA PRO A 485 4.18 -86.89 52.46
C PRO A 485 2.88 -87.69 52.27
N GLN A 486 2.92 -88.75 51.46
CA GLN A 486 1.85 -89.75 51.40
C GLN A 486 1.88 -90.62 52.66
N ASP A 487 0.72 -90.80 53.30
CA ASP A 487 0.57 -91.74 54.42
C ASP A 487 0.75 -93.21 53.97
N PRO A 488 1.29 -94.09 54.84
CA PRO A 488 1.37 -95.52 54.55
C PRO A 488 -0.02 -96.15 54.54
N ALA A 489 -0.29 -96.98 53.54
CA ALA A 489 -1.58 -97.64 53.37
C ALA A 489 -1.95 -98.55 54.55
N MET A 490 -3.20 -98.46 55.01
CA MET A 490 -3.84 -99.42 55.91
C MET A 490 -5.24 -99.74 55.41
N ASP A 491 -5.49 -101.01 55.10
CA ASP A 491 -6.83 -101.53 54.84
C ASP A 491 -7.69 -101.50 56.12
N GLY A 492 -8.92 -101.01 56.02
CA GLY A 492 -9.88 -101.06 57.13
C GLY A 492 -11.12 -100.22 56.90
N GLN A 493 -12.30 -100.84 56.92
CA GLN A 493 -13.58 -100.15 56.76
C GLN A 493 -13.89 -99.30 58.01
N GLY A 494 -14.24 -98.04 57.79
CA GLY A 494 -14.82 -97.17 58.81
C GLY A 494 -15.17 -95.80 58.25
N GLU A 495 -16.43 -95.39 58.36
CA GLU A 495 -16.78 -93.98 58.29
C GLU A 495 -16.09 -93.28 59.47
N GLY A 496 -15.21 -92.32 59.20
CA GLY A 496 -14.34 -91.71 60.20
C GLY A 496 -14.28 -90.19 60.08
N ASP A 497 -14.41 -89.52 61.23
CA ASP A 497 -14.31 -88.07 61.40
C ASP A 497 -13.00 -87.47 60.84
N PRO A 498 -12.96 -86.17 60.51
CA PRO A 498 -11.74 -85.45 60.14
C PRO A 498 -10.80 -85.29 61.36
N GLY A 499 -10.05 -86.35 61.66
CA GLY A 499 -9.44 -86.56 62.98
C GLY A 499 -7.93 -86.36 63.14
N THR A 500 -7.15 -86.16 62.08
CA THR A 500 -5.69 -86.03 62.18
C THR A 500 -5.25 -84.57 62.36
N ALA A 501 -4.46 -84.29 63.41
CA ALA A 501 -3.95 -82.95 63.71
C ALA A 501 -3.10 -82.35 62.58
N ALA A 502 -2.41 -83.18 61.79
CA ALA A 502 -1.64 -82.75 60.62
C ALA A 502 -2.52 -82.15 59.51
N ASP A 503 -3.70 -82.71 59.26
CA ASP A 503 -4.64 -82.24 58.24
C ASP A 503 -5.26 -80.89 58.61
N MET A 504 -5.60 -80.72 59.89
CA MET A 504 -6.03 -79.42 60.42
C MET A 504 -4.90 -78.39 60.35
N ALA A 505 -3.65 -78.77 60.66
CA ALA A 505 -2.50 -77.88 60.56
C ALA A 505 -2.20 -77.45 59.11
N MET A 506 -2.28 -78.37 58.13
CA MET A 506 -2.09 -78.04 56.72
C MET A 506 -3.21 -77.14 56.18
N ARG A 507 -4.48 -77.38 56.56
CA ARG A 507 -5.60 -76.48 56.20
C ARG A 507 -5.44 -75.08 56.80
N LEU A 508 -5.02 -74.98 58.06
CA LEU A 508 -4.76 -73.69 58.71
C LEU A 508 -3.57 -72.96 58.08
N ALA A 509 -2.50 -73.66 57.72
CA ALA A 509 -1.35 -73.09 57.02
C ALA A 509 -1.74 -72.58 55.62
N ALA A 510 -2.51 -73.35 54.84
CA ALA A 510 -3.01 -72.95 53.54
C ALA A 510 -3.88 -71.68 53.63
N LEU A 511 -4.82 -71.63 54.59
CA LEU A 511 -5.65 -70.44 54.85
C LEU A 511 -4.81 -69.23 55.27
N ALA A 512 -3.78 -69.41 56.10
CA ALA A 512 -2.87 -68.34 56.48
C ALA A 512 -2.08 -67.78 55.28
N THR A 513 -1.56 -68.65 54.41
CA THR A 513 -0.85 -68.21 53.18
C THR A 513 -1.77 -67.49 52.20
N ALA A 514 -3.00 -67.97 52.00
CA ALA A 514 -4.01 -67.28 51.18
C ALA A 514 -4.35 -65.90 51.74
N ALA A 515 -4.61 -65.79 53.04
CA ALA A 515 -4.88 -64.51 53.70
C ALA A 515 -3.69 -63.53 53.61
N GLN A 516 -2.46 -64.02 53.68
CA GLN A 516 -1.24 -63.22 53.54
C GLN A 516 -1.06 -62.70 52.10
N GLU A 517 -1.36 -63.52 51.09
CA GLU A 517 -1.25 -63.10 49.69
C GLU A 517 -2.35 -62.12 49.29
N GLU A 518 -3.58 -62.32 49.75
CA GLU A 518 -4.65 -61.32 49.62
C GLU A 518 -4.28 -59.97 50.28
N ALA A 519 -3.59 -60.00 51.43
CA ALA A 519 -3.12 -58.78 52.08
C ALA A 519 -2.05 -58.06 51.23
N ARG A 520 -1.10 -58.79 50.63
CA ARG A 520 -0.11 -58.22 49.69
C ARG A 520 -0.77 -57.65 48.43
N GLN A 521 -1.75 -58.34 47.86
CA GLN A 521 -2.50 -57.85 46.70
C GLN A 521 -3.30 -56.59 47.03
N SER A 522 -3.98 -56.56 48.17
CA SER A 522 -4.68 -55.36 48.67
C SER A 522 -3.72 -54.18 48.85
N GLN A 523 -2.54 -54.41 49.43
CA GLN A 523 -1.52 -53.38 49.63
C GLN A 523 -0.96 -52.84 48.30
N ARG A 524 -0.65 -53.71 47.32
CA ARG A 524 -0.20 -53.31 45.97
C ARG A 524 -1.26 -52.47 45.25
N GLN A 525 -2.53 -52.89 45.28
CA GLN A 525 -3.64 -52.13 44.68
C GLN A 525 -3.81 -50.75 45.33
N LEU A 526 -3.61 -50.67 46.64
CA LEU A 526 -3.74 -49.42 47.39
C LEU A 526 -2.56 -48.46 47.13
N GLN A 527 -1.36 -49.01 46.89
CA GLN A 527 -0.19 -48.23 46.45
C GLN A 527 -0.38 -47.68 45.03
N ALA A 528 -0.80 -48.51 44.06
CA ALA A 528 -1.06 -48.05 42.68
C ALA A 528 -2.12 -46.93 42.62
N GLN A 529 -3.16 -46.98 43.47
CA GLN A 529 -4.13 -45.89 43.56
C GLN A 529 -3.56 -44.60 44.18
N ARG A 530 -2.60 -44.69 45.11
CA ARG A 530 -1.91 -43.50 45.65
C ARG A 530 -1.07 -42.83 44.58
N GLU A 531 -0.42 -43.63 43.73
CA GLU A 531 0.37 -43.15 42.59
C GLU A 531 -0.53 -42.47 41.54
N GLU A 532 -1.69 -43.04 41.18
CA GLU A 532 -2.66 -42.38 40.27
C GLU A 532 -3.20 -41.05 40.86
N VAL A 533 -3.53 -41.02 42.16
CA VAL A 533 -3.98 -39.79 42.83
C VAL A 533 -2.88 -38.72 42.83
N ALA A 534 -1.62 -39.09 43.06
CA ALA A 534 -0.49 -38.17 43.01
C ALA A 534 -0.25 -37.60 41.59
N GLN A 535 -0.31 -38.45 40.55
CA GLN A 535 -0.21 -38.01 39.15
C GLN A 535 -1.34 -37.03 38.77
N LEU A 536 -2.57 -37.31 39.19
CA LEU A 536 -3.72 -36.42 38.95
C LEU A 536 -3.58 -35.08 39.72
N GLN A 537 -3.00 -35.09 40.92
CA GLN A 537 -2.69 -33.86 41.67
C GLN A 537 -1.63 -33.02 40.95
N GLU A 538 -0.59 -33.63 40.39
CA GLU A 538 0.44 -32.93 39.63
C GLU A 538 -0.12 -32.34 38.31
N GLN A 539 -0.87 -33.12 37.55
CA GLN A 539 -1.53 -32.66 36.31
C GLN A 539 -2.47 -31.47 36.57
N LEU A 540 -3.25 -31.53 37.65
CA LEU A 540 -4.11 -30.41 38.08
C LEU A 540 -3.27 -29.19 38.51
N GLY A 541 -2.11 -29.40 39.13
CA GLY A 541 -1.16 -28.34 39.48
C GLY A 541 -0.63 -27.61 38.24
N ARG A 542 -0.17 -28.35 37.23
CA ARG A 542 0.31 -27.80 35.95
C ARG A 542 -0.81 -27.03 35.23
N ALA A 543 -1.98 -27.63 35.07
CA ALA A 543 -3.13 -26.98 34.40
C ALA A 543 -3.58 -25.67 35.09
N ARG A 544 -3.47 -25.58 36.43
CA ARG A 544 -3.73 -24.33 37.16
C ARG A 544 -2.69 -23.26 36.88
N GLN A 545 -1.40 -23.60 36.88
CA GLN A 545 -0.32 -22.66 36.57
C GLN A 545 -0.45 -22.11 35.14
N ASP A 546 -0.82 -22.95 34.18
CA ASP A 546 -1.07 -22.49 32.81
C ASP A 546 -2.33 -21.61 32.72
N GLY A 547 -3.41 -21.94 33.43
CA GLY A 547 -4.57 -21.05 33.57
C GLY A 547 -4.21 -19.66 34.14
N GLU A 548 -3.36 -19.60 35.17
CA GLU A 548 -2.84 -18.35 35.74
C GLU A 548 -1.98 -17.56 34.72
N ARG A 549 -1.13 -18.25 33.94
CA ARG A 549 -0.34 -17.63 32.85
C ARG A 549 -1.23 -17.03 31.76
N TRP A 550 -2.25 -17.77 31.30
CA TRP A 550 -3.21 -17.30 30.31
C TRP A 550 -4.05 -16.12 30.84
N ALA A 551 -4.47 -16.15 32.11
CA ALA A 551 -5.17 -15.04 32.74
C ALA A 551 -4.29 -13.77 32.84
N ALA A 552 -3.00 -13.91 33.20
CA ALA A 552 -2.05 -12.80 33.23
C ALA A 552 -1.73 -12.25 31.82
N ALA A 553 -1.64 -13.11 30.81
CA ALA A 553 -1.51 -12.70 29.41
C ALA A 553 -2.73 -11.91 28.93
N LEU A 554 -3.94 -12.40 29.22
CA LEU A 554 -5.20 -11.73 28.89
C LEU A 554 -5.31 -10.34 29.56
N GLN A 555 -4.93 -10.21 30.84
CA GLN A 555 -4.93 -8.92 31.54
C GLN A 555 -3.89 -7.92 31.00
N ARG A 556 -2.74 -8.40 30.47
CA ARG A 556 -1.78 -7.53 29.78
C ARG A 556 -2.35 -7.05 28.44
N ALA A 557 -2.83 -7.97 27.60
CA ALA A 557 -3.44 -7.65 26.31
C ALA A 557 -4.64 -6.67 26.44
N GLN A 558 -5.46 -6.80 27.49
CA GLN A 558 -6.55 -5.87 27.77
C GLN A 558 -6.07 -4.47 28.17
N ARG A 559 -5.02 -4.35 29.00
CA ARG A 559 -4.44 -3.05 29.37
C ARG A 559 -3.84 -2.34 28.16
N GLU A 560 -3.02 -3.03 27.39
CA GLU A 560 -2.44 -2.43 26.19
C GLU A 560 -3.50 -2.07 25.13
N ALA A 561 -4.61 -2.83 25.04
CA ALA A 561 -5.72 -2.47 24.17
C ALA A 561 -6.39 -1.16 24.61
N LEU A 562 -6.65 -1.00 25.92
CA LEU A 562 -7.20 0.23 26.50
C LEU A 562 -6.24 1.42 26.36
N GLU A 563 -4.93 1.22 26.50
CA GLU A 563 -3.91 2.25 26.27
C GLU A 563 -3.84 2.65 24.78
N ARG A 564 -3.94 1.69 23.86
CA ARG A 564 -4.05 1.94 22.41
C ARG A 564 -5.34 2.67 22.05
N GLU A 565 -6.46 2.37 22.70
CA GLU A 565 -7.72 3.10 22.53
C GLU A 565 -7.63 4.52 23.10
N ALA A 566 -7.03 4.71 24.28
CA ALA A 566 -6.83 6.02 24.89
C ALA A 566 -5.91 6.93 24.05
N THR A 567 -4.81 6.38 23.51
CA THR A 567 -3.91 7.13 22.61
C THR A 567 -4.60 7.49 21.29
N ARG A 568 -5.35 6.57 20.68
CA ARG A 568 -6.19 6.87 19.50
C ARG A 568 -7.24 7.94 19.79
N GLY A 569 -7.90 7.88 20.94
CA GLY A 569 -8.89 8.88 21.37
C GLY A 569 -8.27 10.26 21.62
N ALA A 570 -7.10 10.32 22.25
CA ALA A 570 -6.35 11.56 22.46
C ALA A 570 -5.89 12.17 21.12
N GLU A 571 -5.43 11.33 20.18
CA GLU A 571 -5.04 11.78 18.85
C GLU A 571 -6.23 12.24 18.02
N GLN A 572 -7.36 11.53 18.09
CA GLN A 572 -8.62 11.95 17.47
C GLN A 572 -9.14 13.26 18.06
N ALA A 573 -8.95 13.50 19.37
CA ALA A 573 -9.28 14.78 20.01
C ALA A 573 -8.38 15.91 19.50
N ARG A 574 -7.05 15.70 19.40
CA ARG A 574 -6.12 16.67 18.78
C ARG A 574 -6.49 16.98 17.33
N GLN A 575 -6.85 15.97 16.54
CA GLN A 575 -7.31 16.17 15.17
C GLN A 575 -8.64 16.94 15.11
N GLN A 576 -9.58 16.69 16.02
CA GLN A 576 -10.84 17.45 16.10
C GLN A 576 -10.60 18.91 16.51
N GLU A 577 -9.65 19.16 17.41
CA GLU A 577 -9.23 20.52 17.80
C GLU A 577 -8.56 21.26 16.65
N LEU A 578 -7.60 20.62 15.95
CA LEU A 578 -7.00 21.19 14.73
C LEU A 578 -8.06 21.50 13.67
N ILE A 579 -9.02 20.60 13.44
CA ILE A 579 -10.15 20.83 12.53
C ILE A 579 -11.06 21.98 13.01
N ARG A 580 -11.24 22.15 14.32
CA ARG A 580 -12.01 23.27 14.92
C ARG A 580 -11.29 24.60 14.66
N ASP A 581 -9.98 24.65 14.86
CA ASP A 581 -9.18 25.87 14.67
C ASP A 581 -8.99 26.20 13.18
N MET A 582 -8.76 25.21 12.32
CA MET A 582 -8.78 25.38 10.86
C MET A 582 -10.13 25.92 10.36
N LYS A 583 -11.25 25.45 10.91
CA LYS A 583 -12.58 26.00 10.61
C LYS A 583 -12.74 27.44 11.10
N GLY A 584 -12.18 27.78 12.25
CA GLY A 584 -12.12 29.16 12.75
C GLY A 584 -11.40 30.07 11.77
N ARG A 585 -10.15 29.73 11.43
CA ARG A 585 -9.29 30.49 10.51
C ARG A 585 -9.89 30.59 9.09
N LEU A 586 -10.54 29.52 8.60
CA LEU A 586 -11.26 29.57 7.32
C LEU A 586 -12.47 30.53 7.35
N LEU A 587 -13.18 30.62 8.48
CA LEU A 587 -14.27 31.58 8.66
C LEU A 587 -13.78 33.02 8.85
N GLU A 588 -12.56 33.24 9.32
CA GLU A 588 -11.90 34.55 9.34
C GLU A 588 -11.50 34.97 7.92
N LEU A 589 -10.75 34.13 7.20
CA LEU A 589 -10.37 34.35 5.81
C LEU A 589 -11.58 34.58 4.88
N LEU A 590 -12.70 33.88 5.09
CA LEU A 590 -13.93 34.13 4.33
C LEU A 590 -14.54 35.50 4.61
N ARG A 591 -14.48 35.99 5.86
CA ARG A 591 -14.96 37.35 6.21
C ARG A 591 -14.04 38.42 5.68
N GLU A 592 -12.72 38.21 5.74
CA GLU A 592 -11.72 39.11 5.14
C GLU A 592 -11.93 39.21 3.63
N LYS A 593 -12.08 38.06 2.96
CA LYS A 593 -12.38 37.98 1.52
C LYS A 593 -13.73 38.63 1.17
N ASP A 594 -14.79 38.42 1.95
CA ASP A 594 -16.09 39.09 1.72
C ASP A 594 -16.00 40.62 1.97
N ALA A 595 -15.19 41.06 2.93
CA ALA A 595 -14.95 42.49 3.18
C ALA A 595 -14.12 43.17 2.06
N LEU A 596 -13.14 42.46 1.48
CA LEU A 596 -12.43 42.90 0.28
C LEU A 596 -13.38 42.95 -0.93
N TRP A 597 -14.26 41.95 -1.09
CA TRP A 597 -15.22 41.92 -2.18
C TRP A 597 -16.22 43.09 -2.13
N GLN A 598 -16.68 43.46 -0.93
CA GLN A 598 -17.53 44.65 -0.72
C GLN A 598 -16.80 45.98 -0.97
N LYS A 599 -15.47 46.04 -0.89
CA LYS A 599 -14.70 47.22 -1.33
C LYS A 599 -14.67 47.33 -2.86
N THR A 600 -14.48 46.21 -3.56
CA THR A 600 -14.47 46.20 -5.04
C THR A 600 -15.83 46.42 -5.69
N GLU A 601 -16.95 46.02 -5.06
CA GLU A 601 -18.31 46.33 -5.56
C GLU A 601 -18.66 47.84 -5.53
N GLY A 602 -17.82 48.70 -4.94
CA GLY A 602 -17.98 50.15 -4.93
C GLY A 602 -17.38 50.89 -6.14
N ILE A 603 -16.73 50.20 -7.07
CA ILE A 603 -16.03 50.80 -8.21
C ILE A 603 -16.87 50.63 -9.49
N ASP A 604 -17.68 51.64 -9.82
CA ASP A 604 -18.50 51.66 -11.05
C ASP A 604 -17.63 51.76 -12.33
N ALA A 605 -17.69 50.75 -13.19
CA ALA A 605 -17.05 50.79 -14.50
C ALA A 605 -17.87 51.63 -15.51
N PRO A 606 -17.23 52.49 -16.34
CA PRO A 606 -17.94 53.28 -17.35
C PRO A 606 -18.51 52.42 -18.49
N ALA A 607 -19.68 52.83 -19.00
CA ALA A 607 -20.51 52.01 -19.87
C ALA A 607 -19.87 51.59 -21.22
N PRO A 608 -20.17 50.38 -21.74
CA PRO A 608 -19.54 49.86 -22.95
C PRO A 608 -20.06 50.53 -24.23
N SER A 609 -19.15 50.92 -25.12
CA SER A 609 -19.46 51.31 -26.50
C SER A 609 -19.51 50.08 -27.43
N PRO A 610 -20.29 50.12 -28.54
CA PRO A 610 -20.48 48.94 -29.39
C PRO A 610 -19.27 48.67 -30.30
N ALA A 611 -18.62 47.52 -30.09
CA ALA A 611 -17.51 47.08 -30.93
C ALA A 611 -17.96 46.68 -32.37
N PRO A 612 -17.17 46.99 -33.42
CA PRO A 612 -17.42 46.49 -34.77
C PRO A 612 -17.21 44.98 -34.86
N ARG A 613 -17.95 44.32 -35.75
CA ARG A 613 -17.69 42.93 -36.13
C ARG A 613 -16.57 42.86 -37.17
N ASP A 614 -15.93 41.69 -37.24
CA ASP A 614 -14.87 41.29 -38.18
C ASP A 614 -13.44 41.77 -37.84
N ALA A 615 -12.85 41.17 -36.80
CA ALA A 615 -11.43 41.28 -36.47
C ALA A 615 -10.76 39.89 -36.49
N GLY A 616 -9.85 39.67 -37.44
CA GLY A 616 -9.11 38.40 -37.59
C GLY A 616 -8.11 38.42 -38.75
N LEU A 617 -8.34 39.28 -39.75
CA LEU A 617 -7.44 39.47 -40.90
C LEU A 617 -6.94 40.92 -40.95
N CYS A 618 -5.65 41.12 -41.25
CA CYS A 618 -5.15 42.47 -41.54
C CYS A 618 -5.84 43.04 -42.79
N ALA A 619 -6.56 44.16 -42.66
CA ALA A 619 -7.37 44.79 -43.71
C ALA A 619 -6.61 45.28 -44.96
N ARG A 620 -5.30 45.00 -45.06
CA ARG A 620 -4.41 45.44 -46.14
C ARG A 620 -3.62 44.30 -46.80
N CYS A 621 -3.46 43.16 -46.14
CA CYS A 621 -2.74 41.98 -46.67
C CYS A 621 -3.46 40.64 -46.43
N HIS A 622 -4.61 40.64 -45.74
CA HIS A 622 -5.50 39.49 -45.55
C HIS A 622 -4.84 38.21 -45.01
N LYS A 623 -3.91 38.35 -44.05
CA LYS A 623 -3.36 37.25 -43.25
C LYS A 623 -3.87 37.27 -41.81
N ASP A 624 -3.93 36.10 -41.20
CA ASP A 624 -4.45 35.85 -39.85
C ASP A 624 -3.67 36.57 -38.74
N PHE A 625 -4.40 36.97 -37.70
CA PHE A 625 -3.91 37.79 -36.60
C PHE A 625 -3.96 36.99 -35.28
N ARG A 626 -2.80 36.70 -34.67
CA ARG A 626 -2.71 35.99 -33.36
C ARG A 626 -1.69 36.64 -32.42
N LEU A 627 -1.91 36.45 -31.12
CA LEU A 627 -1.39 37.28 -30.03
C LEU A 627 0.15 37.42 -29.98
N LEU A 628 0.89 36.33 -30.26
CA LEU A 628 2.37 36.32 -30.22
C LEU A 628 3.05 36.94 -31.47
N SER A 629 2.32 37.24 -32.54
CA SER A 629 2.86 37.94 -33.73
C SER A 629 3.00 39.46 -33.55
N ARG A 630 3.00 39.97 -32.30
CA ARG A 630 2.93 41.39 -31.93
C ARG A 630 4.10 42.27 -32.41
N ARG A 631 5.13 41.71 -33.08
CA ARG A 631 6.26 42.45 -33.67
C ARG A 631 6.55 42.12 -35.14
N TYR A 632 5.61 41.58 -35.92
CA TYR A 632 5.74 41.50 -37.39
C TYR A 632 4.87 42.54 -38.12
N CYS A 633 5.24 43.82 -37.99
CA CYS A 633 4.48 44.93 -38.57
C CYS A 633 4.60 45.02 -40.09
N CYS A 634 3.46 45.22 -40.76
CA CYS A 634 3.36 45.60 -42.16
C CYS A 634 3.80 47.07 -42.39
N ARG A 635 5.09 47.35 -42.14
CA ARG A 635 5.78 48.65 -42.33
C ARG A 635 5.03 49.84 -41.70
N ASN A 636 4.75 49.74 -40.40
CA ASN A 636 4.24 50.84 -39.57
C ASN A 636 5.37 51.51 -38.79
N LYS A 637 5.07 52.69 -38.21
CA LYS A 637 6.00 53.47 -37.38
C LYS A 637 6.34 52.73 -36.09
N PRO A 638 7.56 52.91 -35.53
CA PRO A 638 7.88 52.37 -34.21
C PRO A 638 7.02 53.01 -33.11
N GLU A 639 6.55 52.19 -32.18
CA GLU A 639 5.76 52.60 -31.01
C GLU A 639 6.66 52.83 -29.79
N ALA A 640 6.15 53.52 -28.79
CA ALA A 640 6.87 53.67 -27.52
C ALA A 640 6.69 52.40 -26.68
N VAL A 641 7.76 51.95 -26.01
CA VAL A 641 7.76 50.83 -25.06
C VAL A 641 8.48 51.27 -23.79
N GLU A 642 7.82 51.03 -22.66
CA GLU A 642 8.34 51.20 -21.30
C GLU A 642 7.70 50.08 -20.48
N VAL A 643 8.48 49.11 -20.00
CA VAL A 643 7.99 47.95 -19.25
C VAL A 643 9.03 47.54 -18.20
N THR A 644 8.62 47.49 -16.93
CA THR A 644 9.40 46.91 -15.83
C THR A 644 8.75 45.60 -15.41
N PHE A 645 9.55 44.55 -15.22
CA PHE A 645 9.08 43.23 -14.78
C PHE A 645 10.17 42.49 -14.00
N ALA A 646 9.83 41.39 -13.33
CA ALA A 646 10.74 40.61 -12.51
C ALA A 646 10.92 39.18 -13.03
N ASP A 647 11.88 38.47 -12.45
CA ASP A 647 12.19 37.05 -12.65
C ASP A 647 12.64 36.48 -11.30
N PHE A 648 12.75 35.15 -11.19
CA PHE A 648 13.19 34.48 -9.97
C PHE A 648 14.56 34.98 -9.50
N ASP A 649 14.92 34.67 -8.26
CA ASP A 649 16.14 35.18 -7.58
C ASP A 649 16.17 36.70 -7.33
N GLY A 650 15.02 37.38 -7.47
CA GLY A 650 14.94 38.83 -7.24
C GLY A 650 15.62 39.63 -8.34
N VAL A 651 15.61 39.10 -9.56
CA VAL A 651 16.08 39.76 -10.77
C VAL A 651 15.03 40.75 -11.25
N LEU A 652 15.46 41.94 -11.66
CA LEU A 652 14.61 42.98 -12.22
C LEU A 652 15.01 43.27 -13.67
N TYR A 653 14.03 43.35 -14.56
CA TYR A 653 14.19 43.72 -15.95
C TYR A 653 13.50 45.04 -16.29
N HIS A 654 14.05 45.75 -17.25
CA HIS A 654 13.50 46.98 -17.79
C HIS A 654 13.65 47.02 -19.32
N ILE A 655 12.56 47.32 -20.02
CA ILE A 655 12.53 47.46 -21.47
C ILE A 655 12.00 48.84 -21.82
N SER A 656 12.89 49.69 -22.34
CA SER A 656 12.64 51.12 -22.57
C SER A 656 13.08 51.57 -23.97
N ASN A 657 12.64 52.76 -24.39
CA ASN A 657 13.22 53.47 -25.53
C ASN A 657 14.26 54.50 -25.03
N PRO A 658 15.57 54.25 -25.20
CA PRO A 658 16.60 55.13 -24.66
C PRO A 658 16.51 56.52 -25.30
N ASN A 659 16.49 57.56 -24.47
CA ASN A 659 16.30 58.97 -24.88
C ASN A 659 14.98 59.23 -25.64
N GLY A 660 13.97 58.37 -25.50
CA GLY A 660 12.70 58.47 -26.23
C GLY A 660 12.79 58.06 -27.70
N ASP A 661 13.91 57.49 -28.14
CA ASP A 661 14.10 57.04 -29.52
C ASP A 661 13.36 55.72 -29.78
N LYS A 662 12.16 55.84 -30.33
CA LYS A 662 11.27 54.70 -30.63
C LYS A 662 11.87 53.70 -31.63
N THR A 663 12.91 54.08 -32.39
CA THR A 663 13.61 53.14 -33.29
C THR A 663 14.50 52.15 -32.54
N LYS A 664 14.80 52.40 -31.26
CA LYS A 664 15.71 51.59 -30.44
C LYS A 664 15.00 51.03 -29.23
N VAL A 665 15.21 49.75 -28.97
CA VAL A 665 14.69 49.07 -27.78
C VAL A 665 15.87 48.67 -26.91
N MET A 666 15.93 49.21 -25.70
CA MET A 666 16.88 48.77 -24.67
C MET A 666 16.24 47.66 -23.84
N VAL A 667 17.03 46.66 -23.45
CA VAL A 667 16.64 45.59 -22.52
C VAL A 667 17.72 45.54 -21.44
N SER A 668 17.39 45.99 -20.24
CA SER A 668 18.28 46.08 -19.09
C SER A 668 17.91 45.05 -18.03
N ILE A 669 18.91 44.52 -17.32
CA ILE A 669 18.74 43.54 -16.23
C ILE A 669 19.56 43.97 -15.00
N SER A 670 18.96 43.83 -13.83
CA SER A 670 19.57 44.12 -12.53
C SER A 670 19.57 42.84 -11.68
N LEU A 671 20.75 42.46 -11.17
CA LEU A 671 20.97 41.32 -10.28
C LEU A 671 21.88 41.78 -9.14
N LYS A 672 21.43 41.64 -7.89
CA LYS A 672 22.16 42.08 -6.69
C LYS A 672 23.59 41.53 -6.63
N PHE A 673 23.77 40.29 -7.08
CA PHE A 673 25.01 39.51 -7.07
C PHE A 673 25.82 39.58 -8.38
N TYR A 674 25.49 40.49 -9.32
CA TYR A 674 26.19 40.55 -10.62
C TYR A 674 27.71 40.73 -10.49
N LYS A 675 28.18 41.49 -9.49
CA LYS A 675 29.62 41.68 -9.24
C LYS A 675 30.35 40.37 -8.97
N GLU A 676 29.71 39.43 -8.27
CA GLU A 676 30.28 38.12 -7.98
C GLU A 676 30.38 37.29 -9.27
N LEU A 677 29.36 37.33 -10.13
CA LEU A 677 29.43 36.73 -11.48
C LEU A 677 30.53 37.38 -12.35
N GLN A 678 30.74 38.69 -12.22
CA GLN A 678 31.79 39.43 -12.92
C GLN A 678 33.20 38.94 -12.54
N GLU A 679 33.47 38.64 -11.27
CA GLU A 679 34.72 37.99 -10.82
C GLU A 679 34.94 36.58 -11.43
N HIS A 680 33.87 35.95 -11.89
CA HIS A 680 33.88 34.66 -12.57
C HIS A 680 33.76 34.74 -14.11
N GLY A 681 33.82 35.93 -14.70
CA GLY A 681 33.95 36.14 -16.15
C GLY A 681 32.63 36.35 -16.90
N ALA A 682 31.64 36.98 -16.24
CA ALA A 682 30.37 37.33 -16.87
C ALA A 682 30.56 38.19 -18.13
N ASP A 683 31.39 39.22 -18.06
CA ASP A 683 31.56 40.20 -19.14
C ASP A 683 32.09 39.55 -20.44
N GLU A 684 33.05 38.60 -20.36
CA GLU A 684 33.57 37.90 -21.53
C GLU A 684 32.51 37.00 -22.18
N VAL A 685 31.70 36.31 -21.38
CA VAL A 685 30.62 35.43 -21.88
C VAL A 685 29.51 36.27 -22.51
N LEU A 686 29.06 37.33 -21.85
CA LEU A 686 28.03 38.23 -22.37
C LEU A 686 28.51 38.94 -23.65
N LYS A 687 29.76 39.36 -23.72
CA LYS A 687 30.36 39.93 -24.94
C LYS A 687 30.50 38.91 -26.07
N LYS A 688 30.76 37.64 -25.76
CA LYS A 688 30.80 36.54 -26.74
C LYS A 688 29.40 36.23 -27.29
N VAL A 689 28.37 36.24 -26.45
CA VAL A 689 26.98 35.90 -26.84
C VAL A 689 26.29 37.07 -27.56
N TYR A 690 26.31 38.26 -26.97
CA TYR A 690 25.53 39.41 -27.44
C TYR A 690 26.32 40.34 -28.38
N GLY A 691 27.66 40.28 -28.35
CA GLY A 691 28.53 40.99 -29.30
C GLY A 691 28.20 42.49 -29.42
N ASN A 692 27.67 42.88 -30.59
CA ASN A 692 27.33 44.28 -30.90
C ASN A 692 26.03 44.77 -30.24
N TYR A 693 25.19 43.88 -29.71
CA TYR A 693 23.98 44.26 -28.99
C TYR A 693 24.27 44.67 -27.55
N LEU A 694 25.40 44.25 -26.97
CA LEU A 694 25.80 44.63 -25.62
C LEU A 694 26.29 46.09 -25.60
N VAL A 695 25.69 46.92 -24.75
CA VAL A 695 26.05 48.33 -24.57
C VAL A 695 26.41 48.65 -23.13
N ASN A 696 26.82 49.89 -22.86
CA ASN A 696 26.98 50.35 -21.48
C ASN A 696 25.65 50.21 -20.72
N PRO A 697 25.66 49.72 -19.47
CA PRO A 697 24.43 49.48 -18.73
C PRO A 697 23.67 50.78 -18.41
N GLU A 698 22.35 50.67 -18.40
CA GLU A 698 21.43 51.70 -17.93
C GLU A 698 21.63 51.98 -16.43
N SER A 699 21.36 53.21 -16.00
CA SER A 699 21.53 53.60 -14.60
C SER A 699 20.61 52.77 -13.69
N GLY A 700 21.20 52.05 -12.71
CA GLY A 700 20.49 51.13 -11.82
C GLY A 700 20.49 49.66 -12.27
N TYR A 701 20.99 49.37 -13.46
CA TYR A 701 21.08 48.03 -14.04
C TYR A 701 22.54 47.58 -14.21
N ASN A 702 22.74 46.27 -14.40
CA ASN A 702 24.07 45.67 -14.50
C ASN A 702 24.50 45.39 -15.94
N VAL A 703 23.55 44.99 -16.78
CA VAL A 703 23.76 44.69 -18.20
C VAL A 703 22.61 45.30 -18.99
N SER A 704 22.92 45.93 -20.12
CA SER A 704 21.90 46.41 -21.07
C SER A 704 22.23 45.98 -22.49
N LEU A 705 21.21 45.50 -23.20
CA LEU A 705 21.24 45.19 -24.61
C LEU A 705 20.48 46.25 -25.39
N LEU A 706 20.97 46.63 -26.57
CA LEU A 706 20.36 47.62 -27.44
C LEU A 706 20.04 47.02 -28.81
N TYR A 707 18.77 47.00 -29.16
CA TYR A 707 18.27 46.53 -30.44
C TYR A 707 17.78 47.69 -31.29
N ASP A 708 18.42 47.90 -32.44
CA ASP A 708 18.04 48.87 -33.45
C ASP A 708 17.02 48.25 -34.41
N LEU A 709 15.78 48.76 -34.42
CA LEU A 709 14.69 48.26 -35.25
C LEU A 709 14.87 48.58 -36.74
N GLU A 710 15.73 49.54 -37.10
CA GLU A 710 16.09 49.85 -38.49
C GLU A 710 17.17 48.89 -39.03
N ASN A 711 17.96 48.27 -38.14
CA ASN A 711 19.12 47.44 -38.47
C ASN A 711 19.07 46.05 -37.80
N LEU A 712 17.98 45.32 -38.04
CA LEU A 712 17.79 43.95 -37.56
C LEU A 712 18.40 42.89 -38.51
N PRO A 713 18.92 41.77 -37.99
CA PRO A 713 19.35 40.64 -38.80
C PRO A 713 18.17 39.95 -39.51
N ALA A 714 18.49 39.11 -40.50
CA ALA A 714 17.49 38.33 -41.24
C ALA A 714 16.82 37.27 -40.36
N ASP A 715 17.58 36.60 -39.51
CA ASP A 715 17.08 35.69 -38.47
C ASP A 715 16.78 36.49 -37.20
N LYS A 716 15.49 36.66 -36.92
CA LYS A 716 14.99 37.41 -35.76
C LYS A 716 14.77 36.51 -34.56
N ASP A 717 14.48 35.24 -34.79
CA ASP A 717 14.08 34.32 -33.73
C ASP A 717 15.30 33.94 -32.90
N ALA A 718 16.47 33.79 -33.55
CA ALA A 718 17.76 33.61 -32.86
C ALA A 718 18.08 34.75 -31.87
N ILE A 719 17.92 36.04 -32.26
CA ILE A 719 18.22 37.16 -31.36
C ILE A 719 17.19 37.31 -30.24
N VAL A 720 15.92 36.98 -30.48
CA VAL A 720 14.86 36.99 -29.46
C VAL A 720 15.10 35.87 -28.44
N HIS A 721 15.46 34.66 -28.90
CA HIS A 721 15.78 33.55 -28.02
C HIS A 721 17.01 33.85 -27.14
N GLN A 722 18.07 34.42 -27.70
CA GLN A 722 19.23 34.86 -26.91
C GLN A 722 18.88 36.00 -25.93
N ALA A 723 18.00 36.93 -26.30
CA ALA A 723 17.52 37.98 -25.39
C ALA A 723 16.73 37.40 -24.20
N GLY A 724 15.90 36.39 -24.42
CA GLY A 724 15.15 35.70 -23.36
C GLY A 724 16.05 34.96 -22.37
N MET A 725 17.24 34.50 -22.79
CA MET A 725 18.20 33.82 -21.93
C MET A 725 19.16 34.75 -21.16
N LEU A 726 18.82 36.03 -20.96
CA LEU A 726 19.75 37.02 -20.39
C LEU A 726 20.22 36.66 -18.96
N LYS A 727 19.30 36.35 -18.03
CA LYS A 727 19.62 35.84 -16.68
C LYS A 727 20.52 34.60 -16.76
N ARG A 728 20.10 33.59 -17.53
CA ARG A 728 20.83 32.33 -17.75
C ARG A 728 22.26 32.58 -18.23
N ASN A 729 22.45 33.48 -19.20
CA ASN A 729 23.76 33.77 -19.78
C ASN A 729 24.67 34.58 -18.84
N CYS A 730 24.12 35.36 -17.90
CA CYS A 730 24.89 35.93 -16.80
C CYS A 730 25.44 34.82 -15.89
N PHE A 731 24.58 33.88 -15.46
CA PHE A 731 24.97 32.73 -14.63
C PHE A 731 25.90 31.73 -15.34
N ALA A 732 25.79 31.56 -16.65
CA ALA A 732 26.58 30.59 -17.42
C ALA A 732 28.11 30.77 -17.23
N SER A 733 28.56 31.99 -16.98
CA SER A 733 29.97 32.35 -16.79
C SER A 733 30.67 31.57 -15.68
N VAL A 734 30.06 31.48 -14.49
CA VAL A 734 30.66 30.75 -13.36
C VAL A 734 30.78 29.26 -13.69
N PHE A 735 29.74 28.65 -14.26
CA PHE A 735 29.77 27.24 -14.65
C PHE A 735 30.79 26.96 -15.77
N GLU A 736 30.84 27.77 -16.83
CA GLU A 736 31.85 27.64 -17.89
C GLU A 736 33.29 27.69 -17.34
N LYS A 737 33.55 28.52 -16.32
CA LYS A 737 34.87 28.66 -15.69
C LYS A 737 35.29 27.38 -14.95
N TYR A 738 34.43 26.83 -14.08
CA TYR A 738 34.76 25.60 -13.34
C TYR A 738 34.74 24.34 -14.21
N PHE A 739 33.91 24.28 -15.26
CA PHE A 739 33.91 23.15 -16.18
C PHE A 739 35.24 23.11 -16.96
N LYS A 740 35.77 24.27 -17.40
CA LYS A 740 37.11 24.37 -17.99
C LYS A 740 38.22 24.01 -17.01
N PHE A 741 38.14 24.41 -15.73
CA PHE A 741 39.12 24.00 -14.73
C PHE A 741 39.18 22.48 -14.55
N GLN A 742 38.03 21.80 -14.55
CA GLN A 742 37.95 20.34 -14.51
C GLN A 742 38.49 19.68 -15.79
N GLU A 743 38.13 20.21 -16.97
CA GLU A 743 38.62 19.74 -18.28
C GLU A 743 40.14 19.89 -18.45
N GLU A 744 40.71 20.99 -17.95
CA GLU A 744 42.16 21.26 -17.93
C GLU A 744 42.91 20.56 -16.78
N GLY A 745 42.21 19.90 -15.86
CA GLY A 745 42.80 19.22 -14.70
C GLY A 745 43.40 20.16 -13.64
N LYS A 746 42.91 21.40 -13.55
CA LYS A 746 43.35 22.41 -12.57
C LYS A 746 42.66 22.18 -11.22
N GLU A 747 43.36 21.49 -10.33
CA GLU A 747 42.93 21.22 -8.95
C GLU A 747 43.33 22.36 -8.00
N GLY A 748 42.54 22.62 -6.96
CA GLY A 748 42.89 23.56 -5.88
C GLY A 748 42.61 25.04 -6.15
N GLU A 749 41.93 25.37 -7.25
CA GLU A 749 41.44 26.73 -7.53
C GLU A 749 40.42 27.19 -6.47
N LYS A 750 40.41 28.50 -6.16
CA LYS A 750 39.46 29.07 -5.20
C LYS A 750 38.03 28.86 -5.72
N ARG A 751 37.17 28.21 -4.93
CA ARG A 751 35.73 28.04 -5.22
C ARG A 751 35.00 29.38 -5.42
N ALA A 752 33.93 29.35 -6.22
CA ALA A 752 32.99 30.45 -6.31
C ALA A 752 32.01 30.41 -5.15
N VAL A 753 31.57 31.59 -4.74
CA VAL A 753 30.49 31.82 -3.77
C VAL A 753 29.60 32.88 -4.41
N ILE A 754 28.36 32.51 -4.76
CA ILE A 754 27.39 33.37 -5.42
C ILE A 754 26.16 33.48 -4.52
N HIS A 755 25.90 34.67 -3.99
CA HIS A 755 24.73 34.99 -3.15
C HIS A 755 23.52 35.28 -4.05
N TYR A 756 23.02 34.24 -4.72
CA TYR A 756 21.93 34.36 -5.69
C TYR A 756 20.62 34.89 -5.05
N ARG A 757 20.48 34.83 -3.72
CA ARG A 757 19.43 35.55 -2.97
C ARG A 757 20.02 36.13 -1.69
N ASP A 758 19.29 37.04 -1.04
CA ASP A 758 19.76 37.74 0.17
C ASP A 758 20.13 36.80 1.34
N ASP A 759 19.54 35.60 1.40
CA ASP A 759 19.79 34.57 2.41
C ASP A 759 20.10 33.17 1.85
N GLU A 760 20.41 33.05 0.55
CA GLU A 760 20.78 31.77 -0.08
C GLU A 760 22.08 31.90 -0.88
N THR A 761 22.87 30.81 -0.93
CA THR A 761 24.23 30.84 -1.49
C THR A 761 24.52 29.61 -2.33
N MET A 762 25.10 29.81 -3.52
CA MET A 762 25.57 28.75 -4.39
C MET A 762 27.10 28.71 -4.39
N TYR A 763 27.66 27.53 -4.13
CA TYR A 763 29.08 27.26 -4.14
C TYR A 763 29.44 26.40 -5.35
N VAL A 764 30.48 26.77 -6.10
CA VAL A 764 30.96 25.97 -7.24
C VAL A 764 32.45 25.70 -7.08
N GLU A 765 32.83 24.42 -7.12
CA GLU A 765 34.20 23.95 -6.93
C GLU A 765 34.54 22.87 -7.97
N ALA A 766 35.71 22.99 -8.60
CA ALA A 766 36.24 21.99 -9.52
C ALA A 766 37.20 21.04 -8.79
N LYS A 767 36.99 19.74 -8.96
CA LYS A 767 37.91 18.66 -8.55
C LYS A 767 38.39 17.94 -9.80
N LYS A 768 39.38 17.05 -9.67
CA LYS A 768 40.03 16.36 -10.81
C LYS A 768 39.04 15.67 -11.76
N ASP A 769 38.10 14.92 -11.19
CA ASP A 769 37.21 13.98 -11.88
C ASP A 769 35.75 14.44 -11.91
N ARG A 770 35.44 15.60 -11.32
CA ARG A 770 34.08 16.09 -11.08
C ARG A 770 34.04 17.58 -10.78
N VAL A 771 32.92 18.23 -11.09
CA VAL A 771 32.58 19.58 -10.59
C VAL A 771 31.46 19.42 -9.56
N THR A 772 31.62 20.06 -8.40
CA THR A 772 30.62 20.06 -7.33
C THR A 772 29.94 21.42 -7.26
N VAL A 773 28.61 21.41 -7.36
CA VAL A 773 27.74 22.59 -7.18
C VAL A 773 26.91 22.38 -5.93
N VAL A 774 27.02 23.27 -4.94
CA VAL A 774 26.26 23.19 -3.69
C VAL A 774 25.31 24.37 -3.57
N PHE A 775 24.02 24.10 -3.43
CA PHE A 775 23.00 25.10 -3.10
C PHE A 775 22.72 25.07 -1.59
N SER A 776 22.92 26.19 -0.92
CA SER A 776 22.43 26.46 0.43
C SER A 776 21.11 27.22 0.32
N THR A 777 19.99 26.50 0.34
CA THR A 777 18.64 27.07 0.22
C THR A 777 17.93 27.15 1.57
N VAL A 778 17.02 28.13 1.71
CA VAL A 778 16.26 28.37 2.94
C VAL A 778 14.79 28.08 2.71
N PHE A 779 14.22 27.21 3.55
CA PHE A 779 12.80 26.91 3.57
C PHE A 779 12.11 27.81 4.60
N LYS A 780 11.42 28.85 4.12
CA LYS A 780 10.76 29.86 4.98
C LYS A 780 9.59 29.30 5.81
N ASP A 781 9.01 28.19 5.35
CA ASP A 781 7.90 27.47 5.98
C ASP A 781 8.44 26.14 6.55
N ASP A 782 8.13 25.83 7.81
CA ASP A 782 8.59 24.60 8.48
C ASP A 782 8.00 23.35 7.81
N ASP A 783 6.79 23.45 7.23
CA ASP A 783 6.19 22.36 6.45
C ASP A 783 6.96 22.12 5.14
N ASP A 784 7.53 23.18 4.53
CA ASP A 784 8.33 23.06 3.30
C ASP A 784 9.70 22.41 3.58
N VAL A 785 10.23 22.50 4.80
CA VAL A 785 11.39 21.69 5.23
C VAL A 785 11.05 20.20 5.17
N VAL A 786 9.85 19.81 5.61
CA VAL A 786 9.42 18.40 5.65
C VAL A 786 9.13 17.88 4.25
N ILE A 787 8.39 18.63 3.43
CA ILE A 787 8.10 18.26 2.04
C ILE A 787 9.40 18.24 1.21
N GLY A 788 10.26 19.24 1.37
CA GLY A 788 11.56 19.33 0.70
C GLY A 788 12.48 18.14 1.02
N LYS A 789 12.48 17.65 2.27
CA LYS A 789 13.20 16.42 2.65
C LYS A 789 12.73 15.19 1.88
N VAL A 790 11.43 15.05 1.62
CA VAL A 790 10.89 13.94 0.82
C VAL A 790 11.41 14.02 -0.61
N PHE A 791 11.28 15.19 -1.26
CA PHE A 791 11.86 15.41 -2.60
C PHE A 791 13.37 15.11 -2.63
N MET A 792 14.13 15.57 -1.63
CA MET A 792 15.58 15.35 -1.57
C MET A 792 15.98 13.88 -1.35
N GLN A 793 15.13 13.08 -0.69
CA GLN A 793 15.35 11.64 -0.60
C GLN A 793 15.17 10.97 -1.97
N GLU A 794 14.12 11.32 -2.72
CA GLU A 794 13.91 10.83 -4.09
C GLU A 794 15.07 11.24 -5.01
N PHE A 795 15.51 12.51 -4.98
CA PHE A 795 16.65 12.99 -5.76
C PHE A 795 17.96 12.25 -5.44
N LYS A 796 18.19 11.89 -4.17
CA LYS A 796 19.34 11.10 -3.74
C LYS A 796 19.30 9.66 -4.29
N GLU A 797 18.11 9.10 -4.46
CA GLU A 797 17.87 7.76 -5.03
C GLU A 797 17.68 7.77 -6.56
N GLY A 798 17.54 8.94 -7.19
CA GLY A 798 17.22 9.12 -8.62
C GLY A 798 18.17 8.45 -9.62
N ARG A 799 19.39 8.09 -9.21
CA ARG A 799 20.29 7.25 -10.02
C ARG A 799 19.80 5.81 -10.24
N ARG A 800 18.73 5.38 -9.54
CA ARG A 800 17.99 4.15 -9.87
C ARG A 800 17.22 4.28 -11.19
N ALA A 801 16.67 5.45 -11.48
CA ALA A 801 15.97 5.70 -12.74
C ALA A 801 16.97 5.98 -13.88
N SER A 802 18.00 6.79 -13.62
CA SER A 802 19.00 7.14 -14.64
C SER A 802 20.42 6.98 -14.09
N HIS A 803 21.05 5.84 -14.37
CA HIS A 803 22.41 5.51 -13.89
C HIS A 803 23.49 6.49 -14.38
N THR A 804 23.24 7.22 -15.48
CA THR A 804 24.12 8.24 -16.06
C THR A 804 23.98 9.63 -15.44
N ALA A 805 22.96 9.86 -14.61
CA ALA A 805 22.64 11.18 -14.07
C ALA A 805 23.66 11.68 -13.03
N PRO A 806 23.73 13.01 -12.76
CA PRO A 806 24.49 13.56 -11.65
C PRO A 806 24.17 12.87 -10.32
N GLN A 807 25.17 12.72 -9.46
CA GLN A 807 24.91 12.27 -8.08
C GLN A 807 24.43 13.47 -7.26
N VAL A 808 23.28 13.33 -6.61
CA VAL A 808 22.74 14.31 -5.67
C VAL A 808 22.99 13.84 -4.24
N LEU A 809 23.42 14.76 -3.37
CA LEU A 809 23.54 14.58 -1.94
C LEU A 809 22.75 15.68 -1.24
N PHE A 810 22.17 15.38 -0.09
CA PHE A 810 21.44 16.33 0.74
C PHE A 810 21.95 16.29 2.18
N SER A 811 22.25 17.47 2.73
CA SER A 811 22.52 17.67 4.16
C SER A 811 21.52 18.67 4.71
N HIS A 812 20.98 18.38 5.89
CA HIS A 812 20.02 19.23 6.58
C HIS A 812 20.70 19.93 7.74
N ARG A 813 20.43 21.23 7.92
CA ARG A 813 20.99 22.13 8.95
C ARG A 813 22.47 22.45 8.79
N GLU A 814 23.31 21.43 8.67
CA GLU A 814 24.77 21.57 8.62
C GLU A 814 25.30 21.53 7.18
N PRO A 815 26.29 22.38 6.83
CA PRO A 815 26.97 22.30 5.55
C PRO A 815 27.75 20.98 5.38
N PRO A 816 27.95 20.51 4.13
CA PRO A 816 28.92 19.46 3.81
C PRO A 816 30.31 19.74 4.38
N LEU A 817 31.11 18.69 4.59
CA LEU A 817 32.46 18.83 5.16
C LEU A 817 33.36 19.77 4.35
N GLU A 818 33.17 19.84 3.04
CA GLU A 818 33.86 20.77 2.14
C GLU A 818 33.62 22.26 2.47
N LEU A 819 32.49 22.59 3.10
CA LEU A 819 32.03 23.95 3.42
C LEU A 819 32.12 24.27 4.92
N LYS A 820 32.72 23.39 5.72
CA LYS A 820 32.79 23.56 7.18
C LYS A 820 33.73 24.68 7.65
N ASP A 821 34.72 25.03 6.83
CA ASP A 821 35.69 26.10 7.08
C ASP A 821 35.30 27.45 6.43
N THR A 822 34.09 27.55 5.87
CA THR A 822 33.52 28.79 5.30
C THR A 822 32.46 29.38 6.21
N ASP A 823 32.03 30.61 5.93
CA ASP A 823 30.90 31.34 6.53
C ASP A 823 29.51 30.77 6.15
N ALA A 824 29.46 29.47 5.86
CA ALA A 824 28.26 28.75 5.45
C ALA A 824 27.23 28.71 6.59
N ALA A 825 26.03 29.24 6.33
CA ALA A 825 24.99 29.42 7.33
C ALA A 825 24.46 28.08 7.89
N VAL A 826 24.35 27.98 9.22
CA VAL A 826 23.79 26.81 9.92
C VAL A 826 22.43 27.18 10.50
N GLY A 827 21.40 26.37 10.27
CA GLY A 827 20.07 26.64 10.81
C GLY A 827 19.03 25.57 10.50
N ASP A 828 18.02 25.46 11.35
CA ASP A 828 16.99 24.41 11.26
C ASP A 828 16.15 24.46 9.97
N ASN A 829 16.07 25.64 9.33
CA ASN A 829 15.36 25.89 8.08
C ASN A 829 16.27 25.85 6.84
N ILE A 830 17.54 25.48 6.99
CA ILE A 830 18.54 25.47 5.91
C ILE A 830 18.74 24.03 5.38
N GLY A 831 18.79 23.92 4.05
CA GLY A 831 19.13 22.68 3.34
C GLY A 831 20.28 22.89 2.37
N TYR A 832 21.25 21.99 2.42
CA TYR A 832 22.39 21.94 1.51
C TYR A 832 22.18 20.83 0.49
N ILE A 833 21.98 21.18 -0.78
CA ILE A 833 21.87 20.25 -1.90
C ILE A 833 23.18 20.29 -2.68
N THR A 834 23.87 19.16 -2.78
CA THR A 834 25.13 19.04 -3.55
C THR A 834 24.91 18.20 -4.80
N PHE A 835 25.12 18.80 -5.96
CA PHE A 835 25.22 18.11 -7.24
C PHE A 835 26.68 17.80 -7.56
N VAL A 836 26.94 16.54 -7.92
CA VAL A 836 28.22 16.07 -8.43
C VAL A 836 28.10 15.82 -9.92
N LEU A 837 28.68 16.73 -10.71
CA LEU A 837 28.72 16.68 -12.16
C LEU A 837 30.02 16.02 -12.61
N PHE A 838 29.92 15.07 -13.54
CA PHE A 838 31.04 14.33 -14.11
C PHE A 838 31.38 14.85 -15.52
N PRO A 839 32.51 14.46 -16.15
CA PRO A 839 32.88 14.87 -17.51
C PRO A 839 31.79 14.68 -18.57
N ARG A 840 30.91 13.67 -18.39
CA ARG A 840 29.73 13.43 -19.25
C ARG A 840 28.67 14.55 -19.20
N HIS A 841 28.65 15.35 -18.13
CA HIS A 841 27.76 16.51 -17.93
C HIS A 841 28.47 17.84 -18.24
N THR A 842 29.77 17.95 -17.92
CA THR A 842 30.53 19.21 -18.02
C THR A 842 31.15 19.48 -19.40
N ASN A 843 31.25 18.46 -20.27
CA ASN A 843 31.83 18.58 -21.61
C ASN A 843 31.08 19.59 -22.50
N ALA A 844 31.74 20.06 -23.56
CA ALA A 844 31.22 21.10 -24.44
C ALA A 844 29.90 20.77 -25.17
N ALA A 845 29.51 19.50 -25.32
CA ALA A 845 28.24 19.13 -25.95
C ALA A 845 27.07 19.16 -24.94
N ALA A 846 27.29 18.70 -23.71
CA ALA A 846 26.27 18.66 -22.65
C ALA A 846 26.23 19.94 -21.79
N ARG A 847 27.25 20.80 -21.87
CA ARG A 847 27.41 21.99 -20.99
C ARG A 847 26.20 22.90 -20.99
N ASP A 848 25.69 23.29 -22.15
CA ASP A 848 24.61 24.27 -22.23
C ASP A 848 23.31 23.75 -21.59
N ASN A 849 22.96 22.49 -21.82
CA ASN A 849 21.80 21.86 -21.18
C ASN A 849 22.01 21.68 -19.66
N THR A 850 23.20 21.25 -19.25
CA THR A 850 23.55 21.10 -17.83
C THR A 850 23.46 22.44 -17.09
N ILE A 851 23.90 23.54 -17.72
CA ILE A 851 23.73 24.90 -17.18
C ILE A 851 22.24 25.28 -17.09
N ASN A 852 21.45 24.97 -18.12
CA ASN A 852 20.01 25.25 -18.12
C ASN A 852 19.30 24.59 -16.94
N LEU A 853 19.58 23.32 -16.66
CA LEU A 853 18.96 22.58 -15.56
C LEU A 853 19.50 22.97 -14.18
N ILE A 854 20.82 23.16 -14.04
CA ILE A 854 21.41 23.40 -12.72
C ILE A 854 21.08 24.80 -12.18
N HIS A 855 20.99 25.83 -13.03
CA HIS A 855 20.71 27.19 -12.56
C HIS A 855 19.24 27.40 -12.17
N THR A 856 18.30 26.59 -12.67
CA THR A 856 16.87 26.63 -12.30
C THR A 856 16.51 25.66 -11.17
N PHE A 857 17.41 24.74 -10.78
CA PHE A 857 17.12 23.68 -9.81
C PHE A 857 16.47 24.18 -8.50
N ARG A 858 16.95 25.31 -7.96
CA ARG A 858 16.42 25.89 -6.72
C ARG A 858 14.95 26.29 -6.89
N ASP A 859 14.61 26.97 -7.96
CA ASP A 859 13.23 27.41 -8.22
C ASP A 859 12.34 26.22 -8.60
N TYR A 860 12.85 25.26 -9.38
CA TYR A 860 12.20 23.99 -9.66
C TYR A 860 11.77 23.27 -8.36
N LEU A 861 12.68 23.12 -7.39
CA LEU A 861 12.39 22.50 -6.10
C LEU A 861 11.30 23.28 -5.34
N HIS A 862 11.46 24.60 -5.23
CA HIS A 862 10.51 25.47 -4.52
C HIS A 862 9.15 25.55 -5.23
N TYR A 863 9.08 25.36 -6.54
CA TYR A 863 7.85 25.25 -7.33
C TYR A 863 7.14 23.93 -7.05
N HIS A 864 7.83 22.79 -7.20
CA HIS A 864 7.21 21.47 -6.98
C HIS A 864 6.76 21.23 -5.54
N ILE A 865 7.42 21.82 -4.54
CA ILE A 865 6.92 21.86 -3.15
C ILE A 865 5.56 22.57 -3.07
N LYS A 866 5.39 23.74 -3.70
CA LYS A 866 4.11 24.48 -3.72
C LYS A 866 3.02 23.71 -4.48
N CYS A 867 3.36 23.12 -5.63
CA CYS A 867 2.43 22.29 -6.40
C CYS A 867 1.99 21.04 -5.62
N SER A 868 2.90 20.42 -4.85
CA SER A 868 2.56 19.34 -3.92
C SER A 868 1.58 19.80 -2.84
N LYS A 869 1.80 20.95 -2.19
CA LYS A 869 0.84 21.54 -1.24
C LYS A 869 -0.53 21.78 -1.90
N ALA A 870 -0.57 22.33 -3.12
CA ALA A 870 -1.80 22.55 -3.86
C ALA A 870 -2.56 21.24 -4.21
N TYR A 871 -1.84 20.18 -4.58
CA TYR A 871 -2.42 18.86 -4.81
C TYR A 871 -2.99 18.24 -3.52
N ILE A 872 -2.25 18.35 -2.41
CA ILE A 872 -2.73 17.92 -1.07
C ILE A 872 -3.99 18.70 -0.68
N HIS A 873 -4.05 20.01 -0.93
CA HIS A 873 -5.26 20.82 -0.72
C HIS A 873 -6.46 20.27 -1.51
N THR A 874 -6.26 19.87 -2.77
CA THR A 874 -7.34 19.27 -3.59
C THR A 874 -7.81 17.92 -3.02
N ARG A 875 -6.90 17.06 -2.54
CA ARG A 875 -7.27 15.81 -1.84
C ARG A 875 -8.01 16.08 -0.52
N MET A 876 -7.61 17.09 0.25
CA MET A 876 -8.30 17.50 1.47
C MET A 876 -9.70 18.05 1.19
N ARG A 877 -9.88 18.87 0.15
CA ARG A 877 -11.20 19.35 -0.29
C ARG A 877 -12.12 18.18 -0.68
N ALA A 878 -11.61 17.21 -1.45
CA ALA A 878 -12.36 16.02 -1.83
C ALA A 878 -12.79 15.21 -0.59
N LYS A 879 -11.86 14.93 0.33
CA LYS A 879 -12.17 14.18 1.55
C LYS A 879 -13.12 14.91 2.49
N THR A 880 -12.98 16.23 2.63
CA THR A 880 -13.93 17.08 3.39
C THR A 880 -15.32 17.07 2.75
N SER A 881 -15.41 17.14 1.42
CA SER A 881 -16.67 16.97 0.67
C SER A 881 -17.35 15.64 1.00
N ASP A 882 -16.60 14.54 1.05
CA ASP A 882 -17.14 13.23 1.41
C ASP A 882 -17.59 13.15 2.88
N PHE A 883 -16.83 13.71 3.82
CA PHE A 883 -17.26 13.81 5.22
C PHE A 883 -18.52 14.68 5.37
N LEU A 884 -18.67 15.76 4.61
CA LEU A 884 -19.89 16.56 4.59
C LEU A 884 -21.09 15.78 4.02
N LYS A 885 -20.89 14.96 2.98
CA LYS A 885 -21.94 14.05 2.47
C LYS A 885 -22.37 13.05 3.55
N VAL A 886 -21.44 12.46 4.29
CA VAL A 886 -21.74 11.53 5.40
C VAL A 886 -22.49 12.24 6.53
N LEU A 887 -22.05 13.43 6.94
CA LEU A 887 -22.71 14.23 7.99
C LEU A 887 -24.13 14.64 7.57
N ASN A 888 -24.32 15.05 6.32
CA ASN A 888 -25.64 15.38 5.79
C ASN A 888 -26.57 14.16 5.73
N ARG A 889 -26.06 12.97 5.38
CA ARG A 889 -26.82 11.69 5.45
C ARG A 889 -27.18 11.26 6.88
N ALA A 890 -26.44 11.74 7.88
CA ALA A 890 -26.71 11.45 9.30
C ALA A 890 -27.74 12.42 9.93
N ARG A 891 -28.10 13.51 9.24
CA ARG A 891 -29.23 14.34 9.65
C ARG A 891 -30.53 13.60 9.30
N PRO A 892 -31.53 13.53 10.19
CA PRO A 892 -32.83 13.00 9.83
C PRO A 892 -33.44 13.87 8.72
N ASP A 893 -33.89 13.23 7.64
CA ASP A 893 -34.64 13.91 6.59
C ASP A 893 -35.81 14.65 7.23
N ALA A 894 -35.93 15.95 6.95
CA ALA A 894 -37.10 16.71 7.35
C ALA A 894 -38.33 16.05 6.72
N GLU A 895 -39.25 15.54 7.54
CA GLU A 895 -40.45 14.86 7.06
C GLU A 895 -41.12 15.70 5.98
N LYS A 896 -41.19 15.17 4.76
CA LYS A 896 -42.00 15.74 3.70
C LYS A 896 -43.46 15.59 4.11
N LYS A 897 -43.95 16.57 4.87
CA LYS A 897 -45.36 16.73 5.22
C LYS A 897 -46.14 16.83 3.91
N GLU A 898 -46.71 15.72 3.46
CA GLU A 898 -47.67 15.73 2.37
C GLU A 898 -48.84 16.62 2.79
N MET A 899 -48.90 17.84 2.25
CA MET A 899 -50.02 18.74 2.46
C MET A 899 -51.23 18.19 1.70
N LYS A 900 -51.93 17.25 2.34
CA LYS A 900 -53.20 16.71 1.88
C LYS A 900 -54.30 17.73 2.17
N THR A 901 -55.04 18.09 1.13
CA THR A 901 -56.29 18.83 1.30
C THR A 901 -57.33 17.95 2.00
N ILE A 902 -58.31 18.57 2.66
CA ILE A 902 -59.31 17.87 3.51
C ILE A 902 -60.18 16.85 2.72
N THR A 903 -60.14 16.91 1.38
CA THR A 903 -60.82 16.00 0.44
C THR A 903 -59.92 14.91 -0.15
N GLY A 904 -58.69 14.74 0.35
CA GLY A 904 -57.85 13.57 0.07
C GLY A 904 -57.15 13.55 -1.30
N LYS A 905 -56.99 14.69 -1.98
CA LYS A 905 -56.18 14.78 -3.22
C LYS A 905 -54.81 15.38 -2.93
N THR A 906 -53.78 14.67 -3.37
CA THR A 906 -52.36 15.08 -3.31
C THR A 906 -52.05 16.06 -4.44
N PHE A 907 -51.26 17.10 -4.17
CA PHE A 907 -50.72 17.97 -5.22
C PHE A 907 -49.65 17.24 -6.03
N THR A 908 -49.94 16.92 -7.28
CA THR A 908 -48.91 16.67 -8.30
C THR A 908 -48.57 18.00 -8.98
N THR A 909 -47.46 18.61 -8.59
CA THR A 909 -46.87 19.72 -9.36
C THR A 909 -46.48 19.18 -10.74
N ARG A 910 -46.85 19.91 -11.78
CA ARG A 910 -46.67 19.52 -13.18
C ARG A 910 -45.38 20.10 -13.76
#